data_AF-I4HHX8-F1
#
_entry.id   AF-I4HHX8-F1
#
_cell.length_a   1.000
_cell.length_b   1.000
_cell.length_c   1.000
_cell.angle_alpha   90.00
_cell.angle_beta   90.00
_cell.angle_gamma   90.00
#
_symmetry.space_group_name_H-M   'P 1'
#
loop_
_entity.id
_entity.type
_entity.pdbx_description
1 polymer ?
#
loop_
_entity_poly.entity_id
_entity_poly.type
_entity_poly.pdbx_seq_one_letter_code
_entity_poly.pdbx_strand_id
1 'polypeptide(L)'
;MGVDNWVRAFTVELIEKPLIKSDKKQINREKAGNWHIIAHADHPLLPNLSVLQPTLKHEQEKGIIICLKPHPDESEIDLLLKGAKLSIKEKKPLILIQQGGGYASFARTFYLENRQIPTCVIDIPFHHPNAVNIILSEITATDSYTEVYYDENGKRFLRQLNLLGLEKDTDNPKQKKALKSSNKSKIKELLLVTGGGRGIASECALSLAKENKATLAILGRSQPEDNRELAENLARMKSANIQVHYYSCDVSDAESVQQTIAEIKTNLGEITGILHGAGVNTPKLIQHLEPEDFIATLAPKVKGLQHILTEINPDSLNYLITFGSIIAETGLKGEADYGLANEWLGDIVAEFSRKYPNCRCLNLEWSVWSGIGMGERLGTVEKLRNEGITPISPDIGIKYLHLLLNQSLPTASVIIAGRFGEPPTLSLKPQELSFLRFLETKKVHYTGIELITEAELSLDNDPYLQDHVYQGEYIFPGVLGLEAIAQVATALLPTLARKEDQTLNKGETGGLRFESVKFNRPIVVSADQPLKIQIATLITDSGKVKAVIRCANTGFSIDHFEAIISHSSVGAPDCRPMIPPVPLKEGKNNPQINPDKDLYGHLLFHKARFQRIKGYSHLKATECIAEIKIEQKTAWFSRYLPQSLILGDAGARDAVIHALQACVPHATILPTGIERLTVYSVNLGENQFVSAKERLHQGDTFVYDLEVLDDDGNLLEVWQGLELKVIKHRNPQDPWIPALLPCYLERKIKEVMPNVDLTLILDRDATVERRVRSDRSLGMLTSSPSVIQRRGDGKPELSDNETVSVSHAEDLTLVLKGASGCDLEPIIPRDVQMWRDLLGENSFNLAEVISQENHEDFNMAATRIWSAKESIKKAGLSLDIPLTLSSFSQQLTPLSPILWLSSGKDLIITLPVSFREIKTAFILAIFVQTVPEKSDLLQTEPLKVF
;
A
#
# COMPACT_ATOMS: atom_id res chain seq x y z
N MET A 1 7.11 11.02 4.06
CA MET A 1 6.51 10.29 5.20
C MET A 1 5.46 9.29 4.70
N GLY A 2 4.43 9.72 3.95
CA GLY A 2 3.43 8.79 3.40
C GLY A 2 3.89 7.92 2.23
N VAL A 3 2.96 7.14 1.68
CA VAL A 3 3.18 6.28 0.51
C VAL A 3 3.40 7.10 -0.77
N ASP A 4 2.57 8.13 -0.96
CA ASP A 4 2.59 9.03 -2.12
C ASP A 4 1.99 10.40 -1.73
N ASN A 5 2.06 11.38 -2.61
CA ASN A 5 1.28 12.60 -2.50
C ASN A 5 -0.18 12.34 -2.88
N TRP A 6 -1.09 12.99 -2.17
CA TRP A 6 -2.51 12.92 -2.46
C TRP A 6 -3.14 14.29 -2.25
N VAL A 7 -4.22 14.53 -2.98
CA VAL A 7 -5.15 15.64 -2.78
C VAL A 7 -6.54 15.02 -2.75
N ARG A 8 -7.40 15.51 -1.85
CA ARG A 8 -8.79 15.08 -1.68
C ARG A 8 -9.68 16.30 -1.47
N ALA A 9 -10.98 16.10 -1.70
CA ALA A 9 -12.00 17.09 -1.43
C ALA A 9 -12.70 16.74 -0.12
N PHE A 10 -13.06 17.75 0.66
CA PHE A 10 -13.71 17.61 1.96
C PHE A 10 -14.86 18.61 2.09
N THR A 11 -15.82 18.28 2.94
CA THR A 11 -16.90 19.17 3.38
C THR A 11 -16.86 19.31 4.90
N VAL A 12 -17.38 20.43 5.40
CA VAL A 12 -17.59 20.63 6.83
C VAL A 12 -19.07 20.48 7.13
N GLU A 13 -19.38 19.59 8.07
CA GLU A 13 -20.74 19.26 8.47
C GLU A 13 -20.97 19.56 9.94
N LEU A 14 -22.21 19.91 10.29
CA LEU A 14 -22.65 20.09 11.66
C LEU A 14 -23.21 18.78 12.21
N ILE A 15 -22.51 18.19 13.17
CA ILE A 15 -22.88 16.92 13.81
C ILE A 15 -23.48 17.19 15.19
N GLU A 16 -24.67 16.66 15.44
CA GLU A 16 -25.35 16.80 16.73
C GLU A 16 -24.52 16.13 17.83
N LYS A 17 -24.15 16.91 18.87
CA LYS A 17 -23.40 16.41 20.02
C LYS A 17 -23.88 17.10 21.30
N PRO A 18 -24.67 16.42 22.15
CA PRO A 18 -25.19 17.00 23.38
C PRO A 18 -24.08 17.24 24.41
N LEU A 19 -24.28 18.23 25.29
CA LEU A 19 -23.37 18.50 26.42
C LEU A 19 -23.49 17.36 27.47
N ILE A 20 -22.38 16.76 27.87
CA ILE A 20 -22.36 15.59 28.77
C ILE A 20 -22.67 16.04 30.22
N LYS A 21 -23.35 15.19 31.01
CA LYS A 21 -23.80 15.51 32.38
C LYS A 21 -22.66 15.83 33.37
N SER A 22 -21.43 15.38 33.13
CA SER A 22 -20.24 15.75 33.93
C SER A 22 -19.89 17.24 33.82
N ASP A 23 -20.28 17.87 32.70
CA ASP A 23 -20.04 19.27 32.39
C ASP A 23 -21.18 20.15 32.92
N LYS A 24 -22.31 19.53 33.27
CA LYS A 24 -23.44 20.12 34.00
C LYS A 24 -23.15 20.20 35.50
N LYS A 25 -22.05 20.84 35.92
CA LYS A 25 -21.98 21.32 37.31
C LYS A 25 -23.18 22.24 37.53
N GLN A 26 -23.96 22.03 38.59
CA GLN A 26 -25.16 22.81 38.90
C GLN A 26 -24.78 24.31 38.87
N ILE A 27 -25.18 25.03 37.81
CA ILE A 27 -24.76 26.41 37.57
C ILE A 27 -25.46 27.27 38.61
N ASN A 28 -24.73 27.67 39.64
CA ASN A 28 -25.20 28.71 40.55
C ASN A 28 -25.02 30.06 39.85
N ARG A 29 -26.11 30.66 39.37
CA ARG A 29 -26.11 31.94 38.62
C ARG A 29 -25.37 33.05 39.37
N GLU A 30 -25.41 33.06 40.70
CA GLU A 30 -24.71 34.03 41.55
C GLU A 30 -23.18 33.87 41.55
N LYS A 31 -22.66 32.66 41.23
CA LYS A 31 -21.22 32.39 41.14
C LYS A 31 -20.68 32.50 39.70
N ALA A 32 -21.55 32.67 38.71
CA ALA A 32 -21.18 32.62 37.29
C ALA A 32 -20.82 34.01 36.67
N GLY A 33 -21.14 35.12 37.34
CA GLY A 33 -20.86 36.49 36.90
C GLY A 33 -19.38 36.89 36.85
N ASN A 34 -19.11 38.17 36.58
CA ASN A 34 -17.81 38.83 36.39
C ASN A 34 -17.18 38.68 35.00
N TRP A 35 -17.96 38.80 33.93
CA TRP A 35 -17.44 38.84 32.56
C TRP A 35 -17.41 40.27 32.01
N HIS A 36 -16.36 40.59 31.28
CA HIS A 36 -16.27 41.85 30.52
C HIS A 36 -17.03 41.70 29.21
N ILE A 37 -18.23 42.29 29.11
CA ILE A 37 -19.07 42.16 27.92
C ILE A 37 -18.84 43.37 27.00
N ILE A 38 -18.43 43.10 25.77
CA ILE A 38 -18.30 44.07 24.70
C ILE A 38 -19.39 43.76 23.67
N ALA A 39 -20.32 44.71 23.51
CA ALA A 39 -21.47 44.59 22.62
C ALA A 39 -21.94 45.99 22.20
N HIS A 40 -22.68 46.07 21.10
CA HIS A 40 -23.45 47.28 20.79
C HIS A 40 -24.58 47.49 21.82
N ALA A 41 -24.93 48.75 22.08
CA ALA A 41 -25.92 49.11 23.12
C ALA A 41 -27.34 48.56 22.84
N ASP A 42 -27.66 48.34 21.57
CA ASP A 42 -28.92 47.80 21.07
C ASP A 42 -28.91 46.27 20.87
N HIS A 43 -27.86 45.57 21.31
CA HIS A 43 -27.73 44.13 21.08
C HIS A 43 -28.85 43.33 21.78
N PRO A 44 -29.56 42.41 21.08
CA PRO A 44 -30.75 41.72 21.61
C PRO A 44 -30.51 40.90 22.89
N LEU A 45 -29.34 40.28 23.03
CA LEU A 45 -28.98 39.51 24.23
C LEU A 45 -28.52 40.36 25.42
N LEU A 46 -28.19 41.65 25.21
CA LEU A 46 -27.55 42.47 26.24
C LEU A 46 -28.38 42.61 27.54
N PRO A 47 -29.72 42.81 27.49
CA PRO A 47 -30.54 42.87 28.71
C PRO A 47 -30.45 41.59 29.55
N ASN A 48 -30.39 40.43 28.87
CA ASN A 48 -30.39 39.11 29.51
C ASN A 48 -28.98 38.70 29.99
N LEU A 49 -27.93 39.21 29.35
CA LEU A 49 -26.54 38.97 29.71
C LEU A 49 -26.02 39.83 30.87
N SER A 50 -26.78 40.84 31.29
CA SER A 50 -26.44 41.70 32.44
C SER A 50 -26.17 40.91 33.73
N VAL A 51 -26.79 39.73 33.89
CA VAL A 51 -26.53 38.80 35.01
C VAL A 51 -25.08 38.28 35.06
N LEU A 52 -24.34 38.38 33.95
CA LEU A 52 -22.94 37.96 33.86
C LEU A 52 -21.95 39.09 34.13
N GLN A 53 -22.41 40.35 34.18
CA GLN A 53 -21.54 41.49 34.44
C GLN A 53 -21.11 41.57 35.91
N PRO A 54 -19.99 42.24 36.24
CA PRO A 54 -19.57 42.43 37.61
C PRO A 54 -20.58 43.26 38.40
N THR A 55 -21.05 42.74 39.54
CA THR A 55 -21.94 43.45 40.47
C THR A 55 -21.20 44.43 41.39
N LEU A 56 -19.87 44.26 41.54
CA LEU A 56 -19.00 45.10 42.38
C LEU A 56 -17.75 45.55 41.61
N LYS A 57 -17.35 46.83 41.74
CA LYS A 57 -16.19 47.43 41.04
C LYS A 57 -14.81 46.79 41.35
N HIS A 58 -14.73 45.86 42.30
CA HIS A 58 -13.47 45.27 42.78
C HIS A 58 -13.33 43.77 42.52
N GLU A 59 -14.31 43.12 41.88
CA GLU A 59 -14.18 41.69 41.54
C GLU A 59 -13.36 41.50 40.26
N GLN A 60 -12.43 40.54 40.27
CA GLN A 60 -11.62 40.22 39.10
C GLN A 60 -12.49 39.61 37.99
N GLU A 61 -12.47 40.22 36.81
CA GLU A 61 -13.18 39.70 35.64
C GLU A 61 -12.59 38.35 35.22
N LYS A 62 -13.45 37.39 34.90
CA LYS A 62 -13.11 36.01 34.50
C LYS A 62 -12.67 35.90 33.05
N GLY A 63 -13.12 36.80 32.18
CA GLY A 63 -12.80 36.82 30.76
C GLY A 63 -13.62 37.81 29.97
N ILE A 64 -13.47 37.77 28.65
CA ILE A 64 -14.06 38.71 27.69
C ILE A 64 -15.15 37.99 26.91
N ILE A 65 -16.34 38.59 26.85
CA ILE A 65 -17.44 38.17 25.96
C ILE A 65 -17.62 39.23 24.89
N ILE A 66 -17.55 38.83 23.64
CA ILE A 66 -17.87 39.65 22.48
C ILE A 66 -19.23 39.20 21.94
N CYS A 67 -20.21 40.10 21.91
CA CYS A 67 -21.53 39.84 21.32
C CYS A 67 -21.68 40.64 20.03
N LEU A 68 -21.76 39.92 18.90
CA LEU A 68 -21.84 40.51 17.57
C LEU A 68 -23.27 40.52 17.07
N LYS A 69 -23.59 41.48 16.19
CA LYS A 69 -24.91 41.53 15.53
C LYS A 69 -25.18 40.28 14.66
N PRO A 70 -26.47 39.98 14.38
CA PRO A 70 -26.80 38.98 13.37
C PRO A 70 -26.27 39.43 12.01
N HIS A 71 -25.71 38.48 11.26
CA HIS A 71 -25.05 38.67 9.96
C HIS A 71 -23.69 39.40 10.02
N PRO A 72 -22.71 38.97 9.21
CA PRO A 72 -21.41 39.61 9.15
C PRO A 72 -21.46 41.04 8.58
N ASP A 73 -20.82 41.99 9.28
CA ASP A 73 -20.74 43.41 8.91
C ASP A 73 -19.39 44.01 9.35
N GLU A 74 -18.82 44.89 8.52
CA GLU A 74 -17.51 45.51 8.78
C GLU A 74 -17.50 46.40 10.04
N SER A 75 -18.64 46.94 10.45
CA SER A 75 -18.76 47.76 11.67
C SER A 75 -18.45 47.00 12.96
N GLU A 76 -18.50 45.66 12.92
CA GLU A 76 -18.18 44.79 14.06
C GLU A 76 -16.66 44.54 14.22
N ILE A 77 -15.83 44.92 13.24
CA ILE A 77 -14.37 44.68 13.25
C ILE A 77 -13.68 45.37 14.42
N ASP A 78 -14.02 46.63 14.71
CA ASP A 78 -13.45 47.37 15.84
C ASP A 78 -13.74 46.67 17.17
N LEU A 79 -14.97 46.16 17.30
CA LEU A 79 -15.44 45.45 18.49
C LEU A 79 -14.68 44.12 18.68
N LEU A 80 -14.51 43.35 17.60
CA LEU A 80 -13.69 42.13 17.55
C LEU A 80 -12.24 42.39 17.98
N LEU A 81 -11.60 43.37 17.36
CA LEU A 81 -10.20 43.72 17.66
C LEU A 81 -10.03 44.19 19.10
N LYS A 82 -10.94 45.04 19.59
CA LYS A 82 -10.91 45.53 20.97
C LYS A 82 -10.99 44.40 21.97
N GLY A 83 -11.93 43.48 21.79
CA GLY A 83 -12.09 42.35 22.71
C GLY A 83 -10.94 41.35 22.65
N ALA A 84 -10.43 41.04 21.45
CA ALA A 84 -9.28 40.16 21.28
C ALA A 84 -8.00 40.76 21.88
N LYS A 85 -7.69 42.04 21.59
CA LYS A 85 -6.51 42.74 22.15
C LYS A 85 -6.59 42.82 23.68
N LEU A 86 -7.78 43.03 24.25
CA LEU A 86 -7.99 43.00 25.69
C LEU A 86 -7.75 41.60 26.28
N SER A 87 -8.30 40.56 25.66
CA SER A 87 -8.09 39.17 26.07
C SER A 87 -6.61 38.77 26.04
N ILE A 88 -5.87 39.15 25.01
CA ILE A 88 -4.41 38.93 24.91
C ILE A 88 -3.67 39.65 26.04
N LYS A 89 -3.99 40.92 26.27
CA LYS A 89 -3.34 41.75 27.30
C LYS A 89 -3.56 41.19 28.70
N GLU A 90 -4.77 40.73 29.01
CA GLU A 90 -5.12 40.19 30.32
C GLU A 90 -4.88 38.69 30.48
N LYS A 91 -4.58 38.00 29.37
CA LYS A 91 -4.45 36.53 29.29
C LYS A 91 -5.68 35.80 29.83
N LYS A 92 -6.87 36.31 29.50
CA LYS A 92 -8.15 35.76 29.95
C LYS A 92 -8.95 35.14 28.80
N PRO A 93 -9.81 34.15 29.07
CA PRO A 93 -10.67 33.53 28.06
C PRO A 93 -11.42 34.51 27.16
N LEU A 94 -11.57 34.14 25.90
CA LEU A 94 -12.33 34.89 24.89
C LEU A 94 -13.56 34.10 24.47
N ILE A 95 -14.74 34.68 24.65
CA ILE A 95 -16.02 34.09 24.24
C ILE A 95 -16.61 34.96 23.14
N LEU A 96 -16.90 34.36 21.99
CA LEU A 96 -17.52 35.01 20.85
C LEU A 96 -18.96 34.50 20.69
N ILE A 97 -19.92 35.40 20.76
CA ILE A 97 -21.34 35.10 20.59
C ILE A 97 -21.81 35.72 19.28
N GLN A 98 -22.36 34.88 18.41
CA GLN A 98 -22.85 35.27 17.08
C GLN A 98 -24.18 34.57 16.77
N GLN A 99 -24.84 35.00 15.70
CA GLN A 99 -26.01 34.32 15.14
C GLN A 99 -25.84 34.22 13.63
N GLY A 100 -25.83 33.00 13.11
CA GLY A 100 -25.80 32.75 11.67
C GLY A 100 -24.42 32.78 11.03
N GLY A 101 -23.34 32.62 11.80
CA GLY A 101 -21.98 32.49 11.31
C GLY A 101 -21.22 33.80 11.14
N GLY A 102 -20.08 33.72 10.46
CA GLY A 102 -19.37 34.86 9.91
C GLY A 102 -18.13 35.31 10.67
N TYR A 103 -17.94 34.95 11.95
CA TYR A 103 -16.80 35.46 12.73
C TYR A 103 -15.95 34.36 13.37
N ALA A 104 -16.27 33.09 13.09
CA ALA A 104 -15.62 31.97 13.73
C ALA A 104 -14.16 31.84 13.27
N SER A 105 -13.83 32.15 12.01
CA SER A 105 -12.47 32.10 11.48
C SER A 105 -11.51 33.03 12.23
N PHE A 106 -11.99 34.21 12.65
CA PHE A 106 -11.22 35.11 13.51
C PHE A 106 -10.87 34.45 14.86
N ALA A 107 -11.86 33.82 15.52
CA ALA A 107 -11.65 33.12 16.78
C ALA A 107 -10.74 31.88 16.64
N ARG A 108 -10.87 31.12 15.54
CA ARG A 108 -9.97 30.01 15.19
C ARG A 108 -8.53 30.51 15.13
N THR A 109 -8.29 31.59 14.38
CA THR A 109 -6.96 32.21 14.27
C THR A 109 -6.46 32.77 15.61
N PHE A 110 -7.33 33.43 16.37
CA PHE A 110 -7.01 33.93 17.70
C PHE A 110 -6.47 32.83 18.61
N TYR A 111 -7.14 31.68 18.65
CA TYR A 111 -6.70 30.54 19.43
C TYR A 111 -5.37 29.97 18.92
N LEU A 112 -5.18 29.89 17.60
CA LEU A 112 -3.90 29.43 17.03
C LEU A 112 -2.72 30.35 17.37
N GLU A 113 -2.96 31.66 17.50
CA GLU A 113 -1.96 32.63 17.96
C GLU A 113 -1.73 32.56 19.48
N ASN A 114 -2.75 32.17 20.25
CA ASN A 114 -2.78 32.24 21.71
C ASN A 114 -3.29 30.94 22.36
N ARG A 115 -2.61 29.82 22.10
CA ARG A 115 -3.03 28.46 22.52
C ARG A 115 -3.32 28.28 24.02
N GLN A 116 -2.74 29.14 24.85
CA GLN A 116 -2.94 29.18 26.29
C GLN A 116 -4.22 29.87 26.73
N ILE A 117 -4.92 30.58 25.85
CA ILE A 117 -6.15 31.32 26.15
C ILE A 117 -7.36 30.49 25.67
N PRO A 118 -8.21 29.99 26.58
CA PRO A 118 -9.44 29.32 26.20
C PRO A 118 -10.31 30.22 25.32
N THR A 119 -10.81 29.67 24.23
CA THR A 119 -11.58 30.41 23.23
C THR A 119 -12.85 29.63 22.90
N CYS A 120 -14.01 30.27 23.03
CA CYS A 120 -15.30 29.66 22.75
C CYS A 120 -16.06 30.47 21.71
N VAL A 121 -16.59 29.82 20.68
CA VAL A 121 -17.52 30.43 19.71
C VAL A 121 -18.88 29.79 19.90
N ILE A 122 -19.91 30.61 20.13
CA ILE A 122 -21.28 30.18 20.36
C ILE A 122 -22.18 30.84 19.32
N ASP A 123 -22.61 30.04 18.34
CA ASP A 123 -23.64 30.44 17.38
C ASP A 123 -25.01 30.02 17.92
N ILE A 124 -25.87 31.00 18.20
CA ILE A 124 -27.18 30.74 18.83
C ILE A 124 -28.24 31.74 18.34
N PRO A 125 -29.50 31.31 18.12
CA PRO A 125 -30.60 32.23 17.91
C PRO A 125 -30.78 33.12 19.15
N PHE A 126 -30.59 34.43 18.99
CA PHE A 126 -30.60 35.39 20.09
C PHE A 126 -31.93 35.49 20.82
N HIS A 127 -33.02 35.09 20.17
CA HIS A 127 -34.36 35.06 20.74
C HIS A 127 -34.67 33.73 21.47
N HIS A 128 -33.74 32.77 21.50
CA HIS A 128 -33.95 31.49 22.14
C HIS A 128 -34.16 31.66 23.67
N PRO A 129 -35.23 31.07 24.25
CA PRO A 129 -35.63 31.35 25.65
C PRO A 129 -34.59 30.94 26.69
N ASN A 130 -33.71 29.97 26.35
CA ASN A 130 -32.65 29.49 27.23
C ASN A 130 -31.25 29.98 26.83
N ALA A 131 -31.12 31.01 25.97
CA ALA A 131 -29.84 31.45 25.43
C ALA A 131 -28.77 31.68 26.51
N VAL A 132 -29.10 32.41 27.58
CA VAL A 132 -28.17 32.70 28.69
C VAL A 132 -27.69 31.43 29.40
N ASN A 133 -28.58 30.47 29.64
CA ASN A 133 -28.22 29.22 30.30
C ASN A 133 -27.29 28.36 29.42
N ILE A 134 -27.54 28.36 28.10
CA ILE A 134 -26.70 27.68 27.12
C ILE A 134 -25.30 28.31 27.12
N ILE A 135 -25.24 29.65 26.98
CA ILE A 135 -23.99 30.41 27.00
C ILE A 135 -23.18 30.09 28.26
N LEU A 136 -23.82 30.13 29.43
CA LEU A 136 -23.17 29.79 30.70
C LEU A 136 -22.61 28.36 30.75
N SER A 137 -23.34 27.41 30.16
CA SER A 137 -22.93 26.00 30.14
C SER A 137 -21.70 25.81 29.26
N GLU A 138 -21.67 26.41 28.08
CA GLU A 138 -20.54 26.31 27.14
C GLU A 138 -19.29 27.04 27.65
N ILE A 139 -19.46 28.23 28.22
CA ILE A 139 -18.37 28.97 28.85
C ILE A 139 -17.71 28.12 29.95
N THR A 140 -18.52 27.45 30.77
CA THR A 140 -18.02 26.63 31.89
C THR A 140 -17.35 25.34 31.40
N ALA A 141 -17.79 24.80 30.28
CA ALA A 141 -17.25 23.56 29.71
C ALA A 141 -16.00 23.79 28.82
N THR A 142 -15.66 25.04 28.49
CA THR A 142 -14.57 25.35 27.56
C THR A 142 -13.23 25.48 28.28
N ASP A 143 -12.38 24.46 28.12
CA ASP A 143 -11.01 24.45 28.65
C ASP A 143 -9.93 24.81 27.58
N SER A 144 -10.28 24.72 26.29
CA SER A 144 -9.36 24.99 25.17
C SER A 144 -10.07 25.75 24.05
N TYR A 145 -10.17 25.20 22.84
CA TYR A 145 -10.99 25.75 21.76
C TYR A 145 -12.31 24.98 21.67
N THR A 146 -13.43 25.69 21.75
CA THR A 146 -14.77 25.14 21.55
C THR A 146 -15.51 25.99 20.54
N GLU A 147 -16.18 25.34 19.60
CA GLU A 147 -17.01 26.01 18.61
C GLU A 147 -18.32 25.24 18.43
N VAL A 148 -19.43 25.90 18.74
CA VAL A 148 -20.73 25.27 18.87
C VAL A 148 -21.81 26.04 18.13
N TYR A 149 -22.76 25.28 17.58
CA TYR A 149 -23.91 25.81 16.88
C TYR A 149 -25.19 25.29 17.54
N TYR A 150 -26.13 26.19 17.77
CA TYR A 150 -27.46 25.86 18.27
C TYR A 150 -28.52 26.15 17.23
N ASP A 151 -29.44 25.22 17.04
CA ASP A 151 -30.64 25.47 16.23
C ASP A 151 -31.75 26.14 17.07
N GLU A 152 -32.87 26.46 16.41
CA GLU A 152 -34.05 27.06 17.05
C GLU A 152 -34.68 26.17 18.13
N ASN A 153 -34.40 24.86 18.13
CA ASN A 153 -34.88 23.90 19.11
C ASN A 153 -33.91 23.71 20.28
N GLY A 154 -32.76 24.38 20.26
CA GLY A 154 -31.70 24.22 21.26
C GLY A 154 -30.87 22.94 21.11
N LYS A 155 -30.90 22.26 19.95
CA LYS A 155 -29.95 21.18 19.65
C LYS A 155 -28.56 21.75 19.42
N ARG A 156 -27.56 21.09 20.02
CA ARG A 156 -26.16 21.47 19.98
C ARG A 156 -25.42 20.68 18.90
N PHE A 157 -24.71 21.38 18.02
CA PHE A 157 -23.91 20.82 16.94
C PHE A 157 -22.45 21.25 17.03
N LEU A 158 -21.55 20.40 16.55
CA LEU A 158 -20.13 20.68 16.35
C LEU A 158 -19.76 20.53 14.88
N ARG A 159 -18.76 21.29 14.44
CA ARG A 159 -18.17 21.12 13.11
C ARG A 159 -17.31 19.87 13.04
N GLN A 160 -17.46 19.12 11.96
CA GLN A 160 -16.65 17.95 11.63
C GLN A 160 -16.26 17.99 10.17
N LEU A 161 -14.99 17.70 9.89
CA LEU A 161 -14.49 17.56 8.53
C LEU A 161 -14.76 16.14 8.03
N ASN A 162 -15.41 16.04 6.86
CA ASN A 162 -15.77 14.78 6.22
C ASN A 162 -15.19 14.69 4.82
N LEU A 163 -14.73 13.48 4.46
CA LEU A 163 -14.23 13.19 3.11
C LEU A 163 -15.41 13.23 2.13
N LEU A 164 -15.29 14.03 1.07
CA LEU A 164 -16.29 14.10 0.02
C LEU A 164 -16.12 12.91 -0.94
N GLY A 165 -17.11 12.02 -0.95
CA GLY A 165 -17.17 10.89 -1.87
C GLY A 165 -17.47 11.35 -3.29
N LEU A 166 -16.42 11.55 -4.10
CA LEU A 166 -16.55 11.94 -5.49
C LEU A 166 -16.82 10.72 -6.37
N GLU A 167 -17.86 10.79 -7.22
CA GLU A 167 -18.16 9.71 -8.16
C GLU A 167 -17.05 9.61 -9.22
N LYS A 168 -16.54 8.38 -9.45
CA LYS A 168 -15.38 8.14 -10.32
C LYS A 168 -15.75 8.00 -11.81
N ASP A 169 -17.04 8.01 -12.14
CA ASP A 169 -17.54 7.75 -13.49
C ASP A 169 -18.06 9.03 -14.17
N THR A 170 -17.16 9.81 -14.75
CA THR A 170 -17.50 10.88 -15.72
C THR A 170 -18.00 10.34 -17.07
N ASP A 171 -18.04 9.01 -17.24
CA ASP A 171 -18.51 8.33 -18.45
C ASP A 171 -19.97 7.88 -18.37
N ASN A 172 -20.68 8.11 -17.26
CA ASN A 172 -22.13 7.86 -17.23
C ASN A 172 -22.86 8.91 -18.10
N PRO A 173 -23.43 8.54 -19.28
CA PRO A 173 -24.03 9.51 -20.20
C PRO A 173 -25.25 10.21 -19.61
N LYS A 174 -25.84 9.65 -18.54
CA LYS A 174 -27.02 10.18 -17.85
C LYS A 174 -26.70 11.42 -17.01
N GLN A 175 -25.51 11.53 -16.42
CA GLN A 175 -25.09 12.74 -15.67
C GLN A 175 -24.61 13.86 -16.61
N LYS A 176 -23.88 13.51 -17.68
CA LYS A 176 -23.62 14.45 -18.80
C LYS A 176 -24.93 15.02 -19.37
N LYS A 177 -26.03 14.25 -19.37
CA LYS A 177 -27.36 14.74 -19.78
C LYS A 177 -28.05 15.61 -18.73
N ALA A 178 -27.91 15.34 -17.43
CA ALA A 178 -28.57 16.11 -16.37
C ALA A 178 -28.02 17.54 -16.22
N LEU A 179 -26.71 17.74 -16.41
CA LEU A 179 -26.10 19.09 -16.46
C LEU A 179 -26.26 19.76 -17.84
N LYS A 180 -26.39 18.99 -18.93
CA LYS A 180 -26.67 19.52 -20.27
C LYS A 180 -28.16 19.74 -20.56
N SER A 181 -29.09 19.38 -19.65
CA SER A 181 -30.54 19.44 -19.94
C SER A 181 -31.23 20.76 -19.61
N SER A 182 -30.52 21.81 -19.21
CA SER A 182 -31.09 23.17 -19.19
C SER A 182 -30.82 23.87 -20.53
N ASN A 183 -31.54 23.50 -21.59
CA ASN A 183 -31.89 24.36 -22.73
C ASN A 183 -30.89 25.47 -23.20
N LYS A 184 -29.59 25.22 -23.35
CA LYS A 184 -28.60 26.23 -23.79
C LYS A 184 -27.98 25.86 -25.14
N SER A 185 -28.73 26.08 -26.22
CA SER A 185 -28.28 25.84 -27.61
C SER A 185 -28.11 27.14 -28.43
N LYS A 186 -28.16 28.33 -27.80
CA LYS A 186 -28.07 29.61 -28.56
C LYS A 186 -27.24 30.74 -27.94
N ILE A 187 -26.80 30.67 -26.69
CA ILE A 187 -26.03 31.75 -26.05
C ILE A 187 -24.55 31.36 -26.01
N LYS A 188 -23.68 32.23 -26.53
CA LYS A 188 -22.22 32.08 -26.48
C LYS A 188 -21.76 32.18 -25.01
N GLU A 189 -20.93 31.24 -24.56
CA GLU A 189 -20.41 31.31 -23.18
C GLU A 189 -19.44 32.48 -23.01
N LEU A 190 -19.72 33.32 -22.01
CA LEU A 190 -18.87 34.43 -21.57
C LEU A 190 -18.56 34.26 -20.08
N LEU A 191 -17.29 34.06 -19.77
CA LEU A 191 -16.77 33.87 -18.42
C LEU A 191 -16.06 35.14 -17.95
N LEU A 192 -16.64 35.77 -16.92
CA LEU A 192 -16.05 36.90 -16.21
C LEU A 192 -15.07 36.37 -15.14
N VAL A 193 -13.83 36.84 -15.17
CA VAL A 193 -12.78 36.37 -14.25
C VAL A 193 -12.15 37.54 -13.51
N THR A 194 -12.28 37.59 -12.18
CA THR A 194 -11.59 38.59 -11.36
C THR A 194 -10.26 38.04 -10.88
N GLY A 195 -9.21 38.88 -10.87
CA GLY A 195 -7.87 38.41 -10.50
C GLY A 195 -7.28 37.37 -11.47
N GLY A 196 -7.94 37.14 -12.62
CA GLY A 196 -7.59 36.12 -13.61
C GLY A 196 -6.37 36.44 -14.48
N GLY A 197 -5.71 37.57 -14.25
CA GLY A 197 -4.52 37.97 -15.00
C GLY A 197 -3.26 37.18 -14.63
N ARG A 198 -3.22 36.58 -13.43
CA ARG A 198 -2.03 35.94 -12.84
C ARG A 198 -2.42 34.75 -11.94
N GLY A 199 -1.42 33.92 -11.62
CA GLY A 199 -1.57 32.81 -10.66
C GLY A 199 -2.68 31.81 -10.98
N ILE A 200 -3.28 31.25 -9.92
CA ILE A 200 -4.22 30.11 -10.00
C ILE A 200 -5.48 30.45 -10.80
N ALA A 201 -6.04 31.66 -10.63
CA ALA A 201 -7.25 32.08 -11.32
C ALA A 201 -7.06 32.13 -12.84
N SER A 202 -5.86 32.53 -13.30
CA SER A 202 -5.48 32.54 -14.72
C SER A 202 -5.45 31.12 -15.32
N GLU A 203 -4.82 30.16 -14.63
CA GLU A 203 -4.77 28.77 -15.08
C GLU A 203 -6.15 28.12 -15.16
N CYS A 204 -6.96 28.31 -14.11
CA CYS A 204 -8.32 27.80 -14.05
C CYS A 204 -9.22 28.44 -15.12
N ALA A 205 -9.11 29.76 -15.34
CA ALA A 205 -9.85 30.46 -16.39
C ALA A 205 -9.49 29.93 -17.79
N LEU A 206 -8.21 29.77 -18.08
CA LEU A 206 -7.75 29.20 -19.35
C LEU A 206 -8.28 27.77 -19.54
N SER A 207 -8.26 26.95 -18.49
CA SER A 207 -8.76 25.58 -18.60
C SER A 207 -10.27 25.52 -18.81
N LEU A 208 -11.06 26.32 -18.09
CA LEU A 208 -12.52 26.40 -18.27
C LEU A 208 -12.87 26.94 -19.67
N ALA A 209 -12.15 27.96 -20.14
CA ALA A 209 -12.37 28.51 -21.48
C ALA A 209 -12.10 27.48 -22.59
N LYS A 210 -11.08 26.62 -22.43
CA LYS A 210 -10.80 25.53 -23.36
C LYS A 210 -11.91 24.49 -23.39
N GLU A 211 -12.39 24.05 -22.23
CA GLU A 211 -13.42 23.01 -22.14
C GLU A 211 -14.77 23.50 -22.69
N ASN A 212 -15.17 24.71 -22.31
CA ASN A 212 -16.49 25.24 -22.63
C ASN A 212 -16.52 26.10 -23.90
N LYS A 213 -15.36 26.33 -24.55
CA LYS A 213 -15.19 27.27 -25.66
C LYS A 213 -15.67 28.69 -25.30
N ALA A 214 -15.45 29.09 -24.05
CA ALA A 214 -15.91 30.37 -23.53
C ALA A 214 -15.01 31.53 -23.96
N THR A 215 -15.62 32.70 -24.17
CA THR A 215 -14.90 33.97 -24.22
C THR A 215 -14.55 34.39 -22.80
N LEU A 216 -13.33 34.90 -22.58
CA LEU A 216 -12.85 35.38 -21.29
C LEU A 216 -12.94 36.91 -21.23
N ALA A 217 -13.59 37.43 -20.19
CA ALA A 217 -13.48 38.82 -19.75
C ALA A 217 -12.71 38.86 -18.42
N ILE A 218 -11.44 39.26 -18.46
CA ILE A 218 -10.53 39.25 -17.30
C ILE A 218 -10.45 40.64 -16.70
N LEU A 219 -10.71 40.75 -15.41
CA LEU A 219 -10.66 41.99 -14.64
C LEU A 219 -9.43 41.98 -13.71
N GLY A 220 -8.72 43.10 -13.68
CA GLY A 220 -7.67 43.36 -12.69
C GLY A 220 -7.24 44.83 -12.67
N ARG A 221 -6.33 45.19 -11.77
CA ARG A 221 -5.90 46.58 -11.55
C ARG A 221 -4.63 46.98 -12.33
N SER A 222 -3.86 46.00 -12.79
CA SER A 222 -2.56 46.24 -13.41
C SER A 222 -2.71 46.48 -14.90
N GLN A 223 -1.92 47.37 -15.49
CA GLN A 223 -1.85 47.45 -16.94
C GLN A 223 -0.96 46.31 -17.49
N PRO A 224 -1.34 45.67 -18.62
CA PRO A 224 -0.51 44.63 -19.25
C PRO A 224 0.89 45.13 -19.63
N GLU A 225 1.03 46.41 -20.00
CA GLU A 225 2.34 46.99 -20.36
C GLU A 225 3.32 47.02 -19.19
N ASP A 226 2.80 47.20 -17.98
CA ASP A 226 3.60 47.33 -16.75
C ASP A 226 3.82 45.99 -16.02
N ASN A 227 3.22 44.91 -16.52
CA ASN A 227 3.23 43.60 -15.85
C ASN A 227 3.50 42.46 -16.83
N ARG A 228 4.76 42.01 -16.83
CA ARG A 228 5.24 40.94 -17.71
C ARG A 228 4.45 39.64 -17.58
N GLU A 229 4.17 39.17 -16.36
CA GLU A 229 3.43 37.92 -16.13
C GLU A 229 2.01 38.00 -16.70
N LEU A 230 1.33 39.14 -16.52
CA LEU A 230 0.02 39.39 -17.10
C LEU A 230 0.08 39.37 -18.64
N ALA A 231 1.02 40.09 -19.24
CA ALA A 231 1.17 40.13 -20.70
C ALA A 231 1.44 38.73 -21.29
N GLU A 232 2.33 37.96 -20.67
CA GLU A 232 2.66 36.59 -21.07
C GLU A 232 1.44 35.66 -20.95
N ASN A 233 0.66 35.77 -19.87
CA ASN A 233 -0.57 34.99 -19.70
C ASN A 233 -1.63 35.31 -20.75
N LEU A 234 -1.88 36.60 -21.03
CA LEU A 234 -2.82 37.01 -22.06
C LEU A 234 -2.37 36.52 -23.45
N ALA A 235 -1.08 36.57 -23.76
CA ALA A 235 -0.53 36.03 -25.00
C ALA A 235 -0.68 34.50 -25.09
N ARG A 236 -0.47 33.78 -23.98
CA ARG A 236 -0.68 32.33 -23.88
C ARG A 236 -2.14 31.94 -24.11
N MET A 237 -3.09 32.68 -23.52
CA MET A 237 -4.53 32.45 -23.75
C MET A 237 -4.91 32.68 -25.22
N LYS A 238 -4.42 33.75 -25.85
CA LYS A 238 -4.63 34.00 -27.29
C LYS A 238 -4.04 32.90 -28.17
N SER A 239 -2.82 32.45 -27.84
CA SER A 239 -2.14 31.35 -28.55
C SER A 239 -2.87 30.01 -28.41
N ALA A 240 -3.66 29.84 -27.34
CA ALA A 240 -4.55 28.70 -27.16
C ALA A 240 -5.90 28.86 -27.89
N ASN A 241 -6.04 29.82 -28.81
CA ASN A 241 -7.27 30.17 -29.53
C ASN A 241 -8.45 30.56 -28.63
N ILE A 242 -8.18 31.09 -27.44
CA ILE A 242 -9.21 31.64 -26.56
C ILE A 242 -9.41 33.12 -26.88
N GLN A 243 -10.67 33.52 -27.10
CA GLN A 243 -11.01 34.94 -27.18
C GLN A 243 -10.95 35.55 -25.78
N VAL A 244 -9.93 36.36 -25.53
CA VAL A 244 -9.68 36.99 -24.22
C VAL A 244 -9.66 38.51 -24.33
N HIS A 245 -10.42 39.16 -23.44
CA HIS A 245 -10.48 40.61 -23.28
C HIS A 245 -10.07 40.97 -21.85
N TYR A 246 -9.13 41.90 -21.70
CA TYR A 246 -8.68 42.39 -20.40
C TYR A 246 -9.26 43.78 -20.14
N TYR A 247 -9.81 43.97 -18.94
CA TYR A 247 -10.37 45.24 -18.48
C TYR A 247 -9.67 45.66 -17.18
N SER A 248 -9.14 46.87 -17.18
CA SER A 248 -8.58 47.48 -15.97
C SER A 248 -9.73 47.96 -15.09
N CYS A 249 -9.99 47.25 -13.99
CA CYS A 249 -11.09 47.54 -13.07
C CYS A 249 -10.65 47.19 -11.65
N ASP A 250 -10.86 48.10 -10.70
CA ASP A 250 -10.79 47.76 -9.29
C ASP A 250 -12.17 47.25 -8.85
N VAL A 251 -12.23 45.97 -8.50
CA VAL A 251 -13.50 45.33 -8.11
C VAL A 251 -14.04 45.89 -6.79
N SER A 252 -13.20 46.51 -5.94
CA SER A 252 -13.69 47.15 -4.72
C SER A 252 -14.37 48.51 -4.94
N ASP A 253 -14.33 49.05 -6.17
CA ASP A 253 -15.04 50.28 -6.54
C ASP A 253 -16.32 49.94 -7.31
N ALA A 254 -17.47 50.22 -6.68
CA ALA A 254 -18.79 49.90 -7.24
C ALA A 254 -19.05 50.62 -8.57
N GLU A 255 -18.62 51.87 -8.73
CA GLU A 255 -18.85 52.64 -9.96
C GLU A 255 -17.96 52.10 -11.09
N SER A 256 -16.69 51.80 -10.78
CA SER A 256 -15.77 51.15 -11.73
C SER A 256 -16.32 49.80 -12.21
N VAL A 257 -16.87 48.98 -11.31
CA VAL A 257 -17.48 47.69 -11.65
C VAL A 257 -18.70 47.89 -12.54
N GLN A 258 -19.62 48.79 -12.18
CA GLN A 258 -20.82 49.06 -12.96
C GLN A 258 -20.49 49.48 -14.41
N GLN A 259 -19.56 50.43 -14.58
CA GLN A 259 -19.13 50.89 -15.91
C GLN A 259 -18.49 49.76 -16.72
N THR A 260 -17.59 48.98 -16.10
CA THR A 260 -16.87 47.89 -16.77
C THR A 260 -17.82 46.75 -17.17
N ILE A 261 -18.78 46.38 -16.31
CA ILE A 261 -19.75 45.33 -16.63
C ILE A 261 -20.70 45.77 -17.74
N ALA A 262 -21.13 47.04 -17.76
CA ALA A 262 -21.93 47.59 -18.84
C ALA A 262 -21.18 47.57 -20.19
N GLU A 263 -19.88 47.90 -20.19
CA GLU A 263 -19.02 47.79 -21.36
C GLU A 263 -18.88 46.34 -21.84
N ILE A 264 -18.62 45.40 -20.93
CA ILE A 264 -18.51 43.97 -21.25
C ILE A 264 -19.80 43.45 -21.89
N LYS A 265 -20.96 43.79 -21.32
CA LYS A 265 -22.26 43.38 -21.87
C LYS A 265 -22.50 43.94 -23.27
N THR A 266 -22.10 45.18 -23.50
CA THR A 266 -22.22 45.84 -24.81
C THR A 266 -21.32 45.17 -25.86
N ASN A 267 -20.08 44.85 -25.49
CA ASN A 267 -19.07 44.37 -26.43
C ASN A 267 -19.11 42.85 -26.66
N LEU A 268 -19.41 42.07 -25.63
CA LEU A 268 -19.24 40.61 -25.61
C LEU A 268 -20.55 39.85 -25.40
N GLY A 269 -21.59 40.52 -24.89
CA GLY A 269 -22.91 39.93 -24.60
C GLY A 269 -23.11 39.60 -23.12
N GLU A 270 -24.18 38.86 -22.83
CA GLU A 270 -24.56 38.52 -21.46
C GLU A 270 -23.53 37.58 -20.80
N ILE A 271 -23.15 37.89 -19.56
CA ILE A 271 -22.20 37.08 -18.79
C ILE A 271 -22.89 35.82 -18.29
N THR A 272 -22.34 34.66 -18.62
CA THR A 272 -22.94 33.36 -18.32
C THR A 272 -22.18 32.59 -17.24
N GLY A 273 -21.03 33.07 -16.78
CA GLY A 273 -20.26 32.44 -15.71
C GLY A 273 -19.33 33.42 -15.03
N ILE A 274 -19.07 33.20 -13.75
CA ILE A 274 -18.16 34.01 -12.94
C ILE A 274 -17.11 33.10 -12.29
N LEU A 275 -15.84 33.50 -12.40
CA LEU A 275 -14.72 32.95 -11.63
C LEU A 275 -14.08 34.09 -10.82
N HIS A 276 -14.37 34.14 -9.53
CA HIS A 276 -13.88 35.18 -8.63
C HIS A 276 -12.60 34.74 -7.91
N GLY A 277 -11.46 35.21 -8.41
CA GLY A 277 -10.13 34.95 -7.84
C GLY A 277 -9.44 36.18 -7.27
N ALA A 278 -10.10 37.35 -7.27
CA ALA A 278 -9.53 38.57 -6.72
C ALA A 278 -9.32 38.46 -5.19
N GLY A 279 -8.16 38.87 -4.73
CA GLY A 279 -7.81 38.86 -3.32
C GLY A 279 -6.39 39.32 -3.07
N VAL A 280 -6.16 39.78 -1.84
CA VAL A 280 -4.85 40.10 -1.29
C VAL A 280 -4.66 39.33 0.00
N ASN A 281 -3.41 39.09 0.37
CA ASN A 281 -3.06 38.51 1.66
C ASN A 281 -1.78 39.19 2.16
N THR A 282 -1.86 39.80 3.34
CA THR A 282 -0.73 40.42 4.04
C THR A 282 -0.72 39.92 5.48
N PRO A 283 -0.02 38.82 5.80
CA PRO A 283 -0.12 38.20 7.11
C PRO A 283 0.30 39.13 8.24
N LYS A 284 -0.55 39.26 9.27
CA LYS A 284 -0.36 40.12 10.44
C LYS A 284 -1.02 39.51 11.68
N LEU A 285 -0.30 39.49 12.80
CA LEU A 285 -0.84 38.98 14.08
C LEU A 285 -1.97 39.87 14.60
N ILE A 286 -2.94 39.29 15.31
CA ILE A 286 -4.12 40.00 15.85
C ILE A 286 -3.73 41.18 16.75
N GLN A 287 -2.67 41.05 17.54
CA GLN A 287 -2.18 42.13 18.39
C GLN A 287 -1.75 43.39 17.63
N HIS A 288 -1.46 43.28 16.33
CA HIS A 288 -1.03 44.37 15.45
C HIS A 288 -2.04 44.70 14.35
N LEU A 289 -3.12 43.93 14.21
CA LEU A 289 -4.17 44.21 13.24
C LEU A 289 -4.96 45.45 13.63
N GLU A 290 -5.20 46.32 12.66
CA GLU A 290 -6.07 47.49 12.76
C GLU A 290 -7.29 47.33 11.84
N PRO A 291 -8.40 48.04 12.07
CA PRO A 291 -9.61 47.89 11.25
C PRO A 291 -9.37 48.07 9.75
N GLU A 292 -8.44 48.95 9.37
CA GLU A 292 -8.09 49.21 7.97
C GLU A 292 -7.47 47.99 7.27
N ASP A 293 -6.77 47.13 8.01
CA ASP A 293 -6.20 45.89 7.47
C ASP A 293 -7.32 44.94 7.02
N PHE A 294 -8.37 44.78 7.85
CA PHE A 294 -9.54 43.99 7.49
C PHE A 294 -10.28 44.56 6.30
N ILE A 295 -10.52 45.88 6.28
CA ILE A 295 -11.19 46.55 5.16
C ILE A 295 -10.41 46.30 3.86
N ALA A 296 -9.09 46.42 3.88
CA ALA A 296 -8.24 46.17 2.72
C ALA A 296 -8.29 44.71 2.24
N THR A 297 -8.33 43.74 3.16
CA THR A 297 -8.39 42.31 2.85
C THR A 297 -9.79 41.88 2.35
N LEU A 298 -10.86 42.42 2.95
CA LEU A 298 -12.25 42.17 2.58
C LEU A 298 -12.63 42.77 1.24
N ALA A 299 -12.15 43.99 0.95
CA ALA A 299 -12.56 44.78 -0.21
C ALA A 299 -12.54 44.02 -1.56
N PRO A 300 -11.43 43.39 -2.01
CA PRO A 300 -11.40 42.71 -3.30
C PRO A 300 -12.16 41.37 -3.32
N LYS A 301 -12.31 40.72 -2.16
CA LYS A 301 -12.91 39.39 -2.03
C LYS A 301 -14.42 39.46 -1.85
N VAL A 302 -14.85 40.18 -0.82
CA VAL A 302 -16.25 40.24 -0.37
C VAL A 302 -17.00 41.31 -1.13
N LYS A 303 -16.64 42.59 -0.92
CA LYS A 303 -17.29 43.72 -1.62
C LYS A 303 -17.16 43.59 -3.13
N GLY A 304 -16.00 43.18 -3.61
CA GLY A 304 -15.77 42.97 -5.05
C GLY A 304 -16.72 41.95 -5.68
N LEU A 305 -17.01 40.84 -4.99
CA LEU A 305 -18.01 39.90 -5.48
C LEU A 305 -19.43 40.49 -5.40
N GLN A 306 -19.77 41.17 -4.30
CA GLN A 306 -21.08 41.78 -4.13
C GLN A 306 -21.38 42.82 -5.23
N HIS A 307 -20.44 43.72 -5.52
CA HIS A 307 -20.57 44.70 -6.60
C HIS A 307 -20.82 44.03 -7.95
N ILE A 308 -20.08 42.96 -8.26
CA ILE A 308 -20.29 42.21 -9.49
C ILE A 308 -21.68 41.58 -9.51
N LEU A 309 -22.09 40.91 -8.44
CA LEU A 309 -23.40 40.25 -8.38
C LEU A 309 -24.58 41.23 -8.47
N THR A 310 -24.42 42.49 -8.02
CA THR A 310 -25.43 43.55 -8.22
C THR A 310 -25.64 43.91 -9.69
N GLU A 311 -24.59 43.81 -10.51
CA GLU A 311 -24.60 44.22 -11.92
C GLU A 311 -24.87 43.05 -12.89
N ILE A 312 -25.06 41.83 -12.39
CA ILE A 312 -25.25 40.61 -13.17
C ILE A 312 -26.70 40.11 -13.03
N ASN A 313 -27.30 39.62 -14.11
CA ASN A 313 -28.56 38.91 -14.01
C ASN A 313 -28.30 37.49 -13.48
N PRO A 314 -28.76 37.12 -12.27
CA PRO A 314 -28.47 35.80 -11.70
C PRO A 314 -29.02 34.63 -12.54
N ASP A 315 -30.12 34.84 -13.26
CA ASP A 315 -30.76 33.81 -14.08
C ASP A 315 -30.00 33.52 -15.38
N SER A 316 -29.06 34.39 -15.79
CA SER A 316 -28.20 34.13 -16.95
C SER A 316 -26.99 33.24 -16.61
N LEU A 317 -26.61 33.17 -15.33
CA LEU A 317 -25.44 32.43 -14.86
C LEU A 317 -25.65 30.91 -14.91
N ASN A 318 -24.68 30.23 -15.53
CA ASN A 318 -24.49 28.79 -15.44
C ASN A 318 -23.78 28.41 -14.14
N TYR A 319 -22.75 29.18 -13.78
CA TYR A 319 -21.91 28.88 -12.64
C TYR A 319 -21.32 30.14 -12.00
N LEU A 320 -21.19 30.10 -10.68
CA LEU A 320 -20.48 31.07 -9.84
C LEU A 320 -19.40 30.30 -9.08
N ILE A 321 -18.15 30.53 -9.42
CA ILE A 321 -17.00 29.86 -8.80
C ILE A 321 -16.18 30.92 -8.05
N THR A 322 -15.88 30.69 -6.79
CA THR A 322 -15.06 31.59 -5.97
C THR A 322 -13.87 30.84 -5.39
N PHE A 323 -12.74 31.53 -5.26
CA PHE A 323 -11.55 30.97 -4.62
C PHE A 323 -11.47 31.41 -3.16
N GLY A 324 -11.96 30.51 -2.30
CA GLY A 324 -11.81 30.55 -0.86
C GLY A 324 -10.46 30.00 -0.40
N SER A 325 -10.35 29.72 0.89
CA SER A 325 -9.16 29.17 1.53
C SER A 325 -9.54 28.28 2.70
N ILE A 326 -8.81 27.18 2.90
CA ILE A 326 -8.93 26.33 4.11
C ILE A 326 -8.70 27.10 5.42
N ILE A 327 -8.07 28.28 5.34
CA ILE A 327 -7.87 29.19 6.49
C ILE A 327 -9.21 29.68 7.05
N ALA A 328 -10.26 29.82 6.22
CA ALA A 328 -11.60 30.08 6.71
C ALA A 328 -11.99 29.02 7.76
N GLU A 329 -11.80 27.74 7.42
CA GLU A 329 -12.27 26.60 8.19
C GLU A 329 -11.38 26.20 9.37
N THR A 330 -10.07 26.40 9.26
CA THR A 330 -9.08 25.97 10.27
C THR A 330 -8.45 27.13 11.04
N GLY A 331 -8.46 28.34 10.49
CA GLY A 331 -7.63 29.46 10.95
C GLY A 331 -6.15 29.27 10.60
N LEU A 332 -5.37 30.35 10.63
CA LEU A 332 -3.91 30.29 10.48
C LEU A 332 -3.28 31.47 11.21
N LYS A 333 -2.19 31.23 11.94
CA LYS A 333 -1.48 32.28 12.66
C LYS A 333 -1.09 33.43 11.72
N GLY A 334 -1.51 34.65 12.06
CA GLY A 334 -1.27 35.86 11.28
C GLY A 334 -2.30 36.12 10.17
N GLU A 335 -3.39 35.37 10.09
CA GLU A 335 -4.31 35.39 8.95
C GLU A 335 -5.76 35.58 9.40
N ALA A 336 -5.98 36.37 10.46
CA ALA A 336 -7.31 36.54 11.05
C ALA A 336 -8.27 37.29 10.13
N ASP A 337 -7.77 38.34 9.47
CA ASP A 337 -8.46 39.13 8.45
C ASP A 337 -8.69 38.34 7.16
N TYR A 338 -7.68 37.59 6.70
CA TYR A 338 -7.80 36.73 5.53
C TYR A 338 -8.77 35.57 5.75
N GLY A 339 -8.70 34.92 6.91
CA GLY A 339 -9.64 33.87 7.30
C GLY A 339 -11.09 34.36 7.31
N LEU A 340 -11.32 35.50 7.96
CA LEU A 340 -12.64 36.16 8.00
C LEU A 340 -13.16 36.49 6.59
N ALA A 341 -12.30 37.04 5.73
CA ALA A 341 -12.69 37.37 4.36
C ALA A 341 -13.08 36.16 3.51
N ASN A 342 -12.45 34.99 3.74
CA ASN A 342 -12.81 33.76 3.04
C ASN A 342 -14.06 33.09 3.64
N GLU A 343 -14.30 33.23 4.96
CA GLU A 343 -15.56 32.81 5.59
C GLU A 343 -16.75 33.58 5.00
N TRP A 344 -16.67 34.91 4.94
CA TRP A 344 -17.74 35.75 4.37
C TRP A 344 -17.96 35.48 2.89
N LEU A 345 -16.89 35.20 2.13
CA LEU A 345 -16.99 34.80 0.73
C LEU A 345 -17.78 33.49 0.58
N GLY A 346 -17.51 32.50 1.43
CA GLY A 346 -18.25 31.24 1.47
C GLY A 346 -19.74 31.45 1.79
N ASP A 347 -20.03 32.28 2.79
CA ASP A 347 -21.40 32.60 3.20
C ASP A 347 -22.22 33.25 2.07
N ILE A 348 -21.63 34.21 1.34
CA ILE A 348 -22.25 34.86 0.18
C ILE A 348 -22.60 33.84 -0.90
N VAL A 349 -21.68 32.92 -1.19
CA VAL A 349 -21.89 31.89 -2.22
C VAL A 349 -22.93 30.86 -1.79
N ALA A 350 -22.94 30.49 -0.51
CA ALA A 350 -23.96 29.59 0.05
C ALA A 350 -25.37 30.23 0.04
N GLU A 351 -25.48 31.53 0.34
CA GLU A 351 -26.73 32.27 0.20
C GLU A 351 -27.17 32.37 -1.27
N PHE A 352 -26.26 32.74 -2.17
CA PHE A 352 -26.55 32.84 -3.59
C PHE A 352 -27.01 31.48 -4.17
N SER A 353 -26.37 30.38 -3.78
CA SER A 353 -26.75 29.03 -4.21
C SER A 353 -28.15 28.64 -3.75
N ARG A 354 -28.58 29.05 -2.55
CA ARG A 354 -29.93 28.80 -2.05
C ARG A 354 -30.98 29.63 -2.80
N LYS A 355 -30.64 30.88 -3.13
CA LYS A 355 -31.53 31.80 -3.85
C LYS A 355 -31.68 31.46 -5.34
N TYR A 356 -30.61 30.96 -5.96
CA TYR A 356 -30.55 30.67 -7.40
C TYR A 356 -30.11 29.21 -7.66
N PRO A 357 -30.99 28.22 -7.42
CA PRO A 357 -30.63 26.79 -7.50
C PRO A 357 -30.29 26.31 -8.92
N ASN A 358 -30.63 27.09 -9.96
CA ASN A 358 -30.27 26.80 -11.35
C ASN A 358 -28.83 27.23 -11.70
N CYS A 359 -28.18 28.04 -10.86
CA CYS A 359 -26.79 28.44 -11.00
C CYS A 359 -25.90 27.50 -10.18
N ARG A 360 -24.90 26.90 -10.82
CA ARG A 360 -23.93 26.04 -10.16
C ARG A 360 -22.94 26.87 -9.34
N CYS A 361 -23.13 26.91 -8.03
CA CYS A 361 -22.28 27.69 -7.12
C CYS A 361 -21.22 26.82 -6.47
N LEU A 362 -19.96 27.27 -6.48
CA LEU A 362 -18.81 26.59 -5.89
C LEU A 362 -17.86 27.58 -5.22
N ASN A 363 -17.75 27.51 -3.90
CA ASN A 363 -16.67 28.12 -3.13
C ASN A 363 -15.57 27.07 -2.90
N LEU A 364 -14.46 27.22 -3.61
CA LEU A 364 -13.35 26.28 -3.57
C LEU A 364 -12.33 26.77 -2.54
N GLU A 365 -12.29 26.10 -1.39
CA GLU A 365 -11.41 26.42 -0.27
C GLU A 365 -10.09 25.67 -0.43
N TRP A 366 -9.18 26.30 -1.17
CA TRP A 366 -7.90 25.70 -1.49
C TRP A 366 -6.97 25.68 -0.27
N SER A 367 -6.25 24.57 -0.09
CA SER A 367 -4.98 24.59 0.64
C SER A 367 -3.88 25.26 -0.20
N VAL A 368 -2.63 25.22 0.28
CA VAL A 368 -1.50 25.84 -0.45
C VAL A 368 -1.27 25.19 -1.82
N TRP A 369 -1.03 26.01 -2.84
CA TRP A 369 -0.60 25.58 -4.18
C TRP A 369 0.92 25.71 -4.33
N SER A 370 1.50 24.84 -5.14
CA SER A 370 2.92 24.88 -5.53
C SER A 370 3.11 25.55 -6.89
N GLY A 371 4.21 26.27 -7.08
CA GLY A 371 4.64 26.83 -8.36
C GLY A 371 3.88 28.08 -8.82
N ILE A 372 2.69 28.35 -8.28
CA ILE A 372 1.86 29.52 -8.60
C ILE A 372 1.06 29.99 -7.37
N GLY A 373 0.55 31.23 -7.44
CA GLY A 373 -0.39 31.75 -6.43
C GLY A 373 0.28 32.46 -5.26
N MET A 374 -0.45 32.64 -4.15
CA MET A 374 0.02 33.43 -2.99
C MET A 374 1.10 32.70 -2.18
N GLY A 375 0.97 31.39 -1.98
CA GLY A 375 1.96 30.61 -1.20
C GLY A 375 3.35 30.63 -1.80
N GLU A 376 3.45 30.51 -3.12
CA GLU A 376 4.72 30.63 -3.86
C GLU A 376 5.33 32.03 -3.71
N ARG A 377 4.51 33.08 -3.89
CA ARG A 377 4.95 34.48 -3.77
C ARG A 377 5.40 34.86 -2.36
N LEU A 378 4.82 34.24 -1.34
CA LEU A 378 5.22 34.43 0.06
C LEU A 378 6.39 33.53 0.46
N GLY A 379 6.87 32.64 -0.42
CA GLY A 379 8.00 31.74 -0.15
C GLY A 379 7.72 30.70 0.93
N THR A 380 6.45 30.39 1.21
CA THR A 380 6.06 29.53 2.35
C THR A 380 5.96 28.05 1.98
N VAL A 381 5.93 27.69 0.70
CA VAL A 381 5.69 26.31 0.23
C VAL A 381 6.70 25.31 0.80
N GLU A 382 8.00 25.60 0.74
CA GLU A 382 9.03 24.69 1.26
C GLU A 382 8.96 24.53 2.79
N LYS A 383 8.66 25.62 3.50
CA LYS A 383 8.46 25.59 4.96
C LYS A 383 7.26 24.72 5.32
N LEU A 384 6.12 24.91 4.67
CA LEU A 384 4.90 24.13 4.91
C LEU A 384 5.11 22.66 4.55
N ARG A 385 5.87 22.36 3.50
CA ARG A 385 6.25 20.99 3.13
C ARG A 385 7.07 20.31 4.23
N ASN A 386 7.99 21.03 4.85
CA ASN A 386 8.76 20.55 6.00
C ASN A 386 7.89 20.37 7.27
N GLU A 387 6.80 21.12 7.39
CA GLU A 387 5.77 20.96 8.43
C GLU A 387 4.76 19.83 8.10
N GLY A 388 4.96 19.09 7.00
CA GLY A 388 4.13 17.94 6.63
C GLY A 388 2.89 18.28 5.80
N ILE A 389 2.79 19.51 5.29
CA ILE A 389 1.69 19.95 4.41
C ILE A 389 2.02 19.60 2.96
N THR A 390 1.11 18.92 2.27
CA THR A 390 1.27 18.58 0.84
C THR A 390 0.67 19.70 -0.01
N PRO A 391 1.46 20.43 -0.82
CA PRO A 391 0.92 21.46 -1.71
C PRO A 391 0.18 20.84 -2.91
N ILE A 392 -0.78 21.59 -3.44
CA ILE A 392 -1.55 21.24 -4.64
C ILE A 392 -0.77 21.70 -5.88
N SER A 393 -0.56 20.81 -6.84
CA SER A 393 0.01 21.19 -8.14
C SER A 393 -1.08 21.79 -9.05
N PRO A 394 -0.72 22.63 -10.03
CA PRO A 394 -1.69 23.20 -10.95
C PRO A 394 -2.56 22.16 -11.66
N ASP A 395 -1.95 21.08 -12.16
CA ASP A 395 -2.66 20.02 -12.87
C ASP A 395 -3.71 19.33 -11.99
N ILE A 396 -3.37 19.07 -10.71
CA ILE A 396 -4.29 18.45 -9.76
C ILE A 396 -5.41 19.42 -9.37
N GLY A 397 -5.08 20.69 -9.11
CA GLY A 397 -6.09 21.69 -8.75
C GLY A 397 -7.10 21.93 -9.88
N ILE A 398 -6.63 22.03 -11.14
CA ILE A 398 -7.50 22.14 -12.32
C ILE A 398 -8.36 20.87 -12.49
N LYS A 399 -7.80 19.67 -12.28
CA LYS A 399 -8.57 18.43 -12.29
C LYS A 399 -9.72 18.47 -11.28
N TYR A 400 -9.47 18.93 -10.05
CA TYR A 400 -10.49 19.05 -9.01
C TYR A 400 -11.54 20.11 -9.33
N LEU A 401 -11.15 21.25 -9.91
CA LEU A 401 -12.09 22.27 -10.39
C LEU A 401 -13.12 21.67 -11.35
N HIS A 402 -12.67 20.96 -12.39
CA HIS A 402 -13.57 20.36 -13.38
C HIS A 402 -14.42 19.24 -12.81
N LEU A 403 -13.83 18.41 -11.97
CA LEU A 403 -14.53 17.32 -11.33
C LEU A 403 -15.66 17.85 -10.43
N LEU A 404 -15.37 18.86 -9.60
CA LEU A 404 -16.38 19.47 -8.72
C LEU A 404 -17.42 20.25 -9.51
N LEU A 405 -17.06 20.92 -10.60
CA LEU A 405 -18.03 21.62 -11.46
C LEU A 405 -19.09 20.67 -12.04
N ASN A 406 -18.71 19.43 -12.33
CA ASN A 406 -19.53 18.44 -13.02
C ASN A 406 -20.27 17.44 -12.10
N GLN A 407 -20.23 17.61 -10.77
CA GLN A 407 -20.87 16.69 -9.82
C GLN A 407 -22.01 17.34 -9.04
N SER A 408 -23.01 16.58 -8.60
CA SER A 408 -23.96 17.08 -7.59
C SER A 408 -23.26 17.10 -6.23
N LEU A 409 -23.37 18.20 -5.49
CA LEU A 409 -22.70 18.38 -4.20
C LEU A 409 -23.70 18.74 -3.10
N PRO A 410 -23.45 18.30 -1.86
CA PRO A 410 -24.34 18.60 -0.73
C PRO A 410 -24.26 20.05 -0.26
N THR A 411 -23.19 20.77 -0.60
CA THR A 411 -22.93 22.16 -0.23
C THR A 411 -22.19 22.89 -1.35
N ALA A 412 -22.23 24.22 -1.33
CA ALA A 412 -21.48 25.06 -2.26
C ALA A 412 -20.00 25.20 -1.87
N SER A 413 -19.65 25.07 -0.59
CA SER A 413 -18.25 25.18 -0.12
C SER A 413 -17.57 23.83 -0.04
N VAL A 414 -16.40 23.69 -0.67
CA VAL A 414 -15.60 22.46 -0.67
C VAL A 414 -14.15 22.79 -0.39
N ILE A 415 -13.56 22.11 0.59
CA ILE A 415 -12.13 22.19 0.87
C ILE A 415 -11.40 21.25 -0.08
N ILE A 416 -10.34 21.73 -0.72
CA ILE A 416 -9.44 20.89 -1.50
C ILE A 416 -8.06 20.98 -0.87
N ALA A 417 -7.58 19.84 -0.38
CA ALA A 417 -6.32 19.80 0.35
C ALA A 417 -5.59 18.46 0.17
N GLY A 418 -4.26 18.52 0.25
CA GLY A 418 -3.43 17.34 0.54
C GLY A 418 -3.35 17.10 2.05
N ARG A 419 -2.17 16.71 2.56
CA ARG A 419 -1.92 16.72 4.01
C ARG A 419 -1.92 18.17 4.50
N PHE A 420 -2.56 18.44 5.64
CA PHE A 420 -2.64 19.77 6.26
C PHE A 420 -2.48 19.75 7.80
N GLY A 421 -1.99 18.62 8.35
CA GLY A 421 -1.88 18.39 9.79
C GLY A 421 -3.21 18.03 10.46
N GLU A 422 -3.22 18.07 11.80
CA GLU A 422 -4.41 17.90 12.66
C GLU A 422 -4.71 19.25 13.37
N PRO A 423 -5.45 20.17 12.72
CA PRO A 423 -5.76 21.46 13.34
C PRO A 423 -6.70 21.26 14.55
N PRO A 424 -6.47 21.97 15.67
CA PRO A 424 -7.28 21.84 16.90
C PRO A 424 -8.71 22.38 16.74
N THR A 425 -8.94 23.19 15.71
CA THR A 425 -10.14 24.00 15.44
C THR A 425 -11.09 23.29 14.48
N LEU A 426 -10.65 22.21 13.84
CA LEU A 426 -11.44 21.41 12.92
C LEU A 426 -10.95 19.97 12.94
N SER A 427 -11.72 19.08 13.54
CA SER A 427 -11.35 17.67 13.63
C SER A 427 -11.98 16.87 12.49
N LEU A 428 -11.18 15.98 11.89
CA LEU A 428 -11.69 14.86 11.12
C LEU A 428 -12.49 13.93 12.05
N LYS A 429 -13.41 13.17 11.47
CA LYS A 429 -14.12 12.11 12.20
C LYS A 429 -13.10 11.20 12.91
N PRO A 430 -13.10 11.17 14.27
CA PRO A 430 -12.19 10.29 14.99
C PRO A 430 -12.58 8.85 14.71
N GLN A 431 -11.61 8.06 14.29
CA GLN A 431 -11.73 6.61 14.19
C GLN A 431 -10.74 6.02 15.20
N GLU A 432 -11.29 5.31 16.18
CA GLU A 432 -10.47 4.52 17.10
C GLU A 432 -9.79 3.41 16.32
N LEU A 433 -8.48 3.30 16.50
CA LEU A 433 -7.70 2.23 15.91
C LEU A 433 -7.81 1.00 16.81
N SER A 434 -7.96 -0.17 16.22
CA SER A 434 -7.92 -1.44 16.94
C SER A 434 -6.61 -1.61 17.68
N PHE A 435 -6.64 -2.28 18.82
CA PHE A 435 -5.43 -2.60 19.58
C PHE A 435 -4.71 -3.81 18.97
N LEU A 436 -3.88 -3.57 17.95
CA LEU A 436 -3.10 -4.59 17.23
C LEU A 436 -1.60 -4.24 17.23
N ARG A 437 -0.76 -5.26 17.00
CA ARG A 437 0.70 -5.19 17.18
C ARG A 437 1.36 -4.07 16.38
N PHE A 438 0.90 -3.82 15.16
CA PHE A 438 1.53 -2.86 14.24
C PHE A 438 0.78 -1.52 14.19
N LEU A 439 -0.11 -1.28 15.16
CA LEU A 439 -0.84 -0.03 15.37
C LEU A 439 -0.39 0.70 16.65
N GLU A 440 0.81 0.42 17.17
CA GLU A 440 1.31 0.94 18.46
C GLU A 440 1.27 2.47 18.55
N THR A 441 1.87 3.15 17.57
CA THR A 441 1.93 4.62 17.55
C THR A 441 1.35 5.16 16.26
N LYS A 442 0.21 5.86 16.35
CA LYS A 442 -0.36 6.65 15.24
C LYS A 442 0.52 7.86 14.96
N LYS A 443 1.03 7.99 13.73
CA LYS A 443 1.81 9.16 13.27
C LYS A 443 0.97 10.12 12.44
N VAL A 444 0.20 9.57 11.50
CA VAL A 444 -0.70 10.31 10.62
C VAL A 444 -1.96 9.49 10.45
N HIS A 445 -3.13 10.12 10.56
CA HIS A 445 -4.38 9.47 10.23
C HIS A 445 -5.34 10.45 9.57
N TYR A 446 -5.53 10.26 8.27
CA TYR A 446 -6.61 10.86 7.50
C TYR A 446 -7.63 9.76 7.22
N THR A 447 -8.69 9.71 8.02
CA THR A 447 -9.76 8.69 7.93
C THR A 447 -10.23 8.50 6.49
N GLY A 448 -10.15 7.27 5.98
CA GLY A 448 -10.53 6.95 4.59
C GLY A 448 -9.56 7.45 3.51
N ILE A 449 -8.35 7.87 3.87
CA ILE A 449 -7.32 8.33 2.92
C ILE A 449 -5.98 7.69 3.24
N GLU A 450 -5.41 7.94 4.42
CA GLU A 450 -4.05 7.52 4.77
C GLU A 450 -3.92 7.21 6.26
N LEU A 451 -3.15 6.16 6.56
CA LEU A 451 -2.74 5.82 7.91
C LEU A 451 -1.25 5.52 7.93
N ILE A 452 -0.52 6.16 8.83
CA ILE A 452 0.90 5.88 9.08
C ILE A 452 1.05 5.54 10.55
N THR A 453 1.58 4.35 10.82
CA THR A 453 1.90 3.89 12.17
C THR A 453 3.38 3.58 12.31
N GLU A 454 3.87 3.66 13.54
CA GLU A 454 5.18 3.20 13.94
C GLU A 454 5.02 2.04 14.93
N ALA A 455 5.90 1.06 14.79
CA ALA A 455 6.04 -0.06 15.72
C ALA A 455 7.52 -0.29 16.03
N GLU A 456 7.84 -0.65 17.26
CA GLU A 456 9.20 -0.92 17.71
C GLU A 456 9.49 -2.42 17.76
N LEU A 457 10.47 -2.89 16.99
CA LEU A 457 10.90 -4.28 16.94
C LEU A 457 12.08 -4.52 17.89
N SER A 458 12.00 -5.52 18.75
CA SER A 458 13.11 -5.91 19.64
C SER A 458 13.03 -7.38 20.03
N LEU A 459 14.13 -7.99 20.49
CA LEU A 459 14.11 -9.38 20.95
C LEU A 459 13.17 -9.60 22.15
N ASP A 460 12.94 -8.57 22.97
CA ASP A 460 12.03 -8.63 24.12
C ASP A 460 10.56 -8.58 23.70
N ASN A 461 10.23 -7.72 22.74
CA ASN A 461 8.86 -7.53 22.25
C ASN A 461 8.45 -8.56 21.20
N ASP A 462 9.42 -9.07 20.44
CA ASP A 462 9.24 -9.88 19.25
C ASP A 462 10.11 -11.16 19.33
N PRO A 463 9.77 -12.10 20.23
CA PRO A 463 10.57 -13.30 20.45
C PRO A 463 10.72 -14.20 19.21
N TYR A 464 9.86 -14.05 18.19
CA TYR A 464 10.03 -14.74 16.90
C TYR A 464 11.34 -14.35 16.19
N LEU A 465 11.94 -13.20 16.49
CA LEU A 465 13.21 -12.79 15.89
C LEU A 465 14.33 -13.78 16.25
N GLN A 466 14.32 -14.34 17.46
CA GLN A 466 15.29 -15.35 17.90
C GLN A 466 15.18 -16.66 17.12
N ASP A 467 14.02 -16.88 16.50
CA ASP A 467 13.70 -18.07 15.72
C ASP A 467 13.94 -17.90 14.22
N HIS A 468 14.20 -16.66 13.78
CA HIS A 468 14.38 -16.29 12.37
C HIS A 468 15.74 -15.58 12.17
N VAL A 469 16.81 -16.38 12.34
CA VAL A 469 18.21 -15.91 12.33
C VAL A 469 18.94 -16.42 11.09
N TYR A 470 19.44 -15.53 10.25
CA TYR A 470 20.22 -15.88 9.07
C TYR A 470 21.63 -15.29 9.16
N GLN A 471 22.65 -16.14 9.09
CA GLN A 471 24.06 -15.75 9.20
C GLN A 471 24.40 -14.92 10.46
N GLY A 472 23.68 -15.16 11.56
CA GLY A 472 23.87 -14.45 12.83
C GLY A 472 23.03 -13.18 12.98
N GLU A 473 22.35 -12.74 11.92
CA GLU A 473 21.49 -11.56 11.93
C GLU A 473 20.03 -11.93 12.21
N TYR A 474 19.35 -11.14 13.06
CA TYR A 474 17.92 -11.31 13.34
C TYR A 474 17.11 -10.61 12.24
N ILE A 475 16.43 -11.38 11.41
CA ILE A 475 15.71 -10.85 10.25
C ILE A 475 14.22 -10.78 10.58
N PHE A 476 13.61 -9.62 10.34
CA PHE A 476 12.14 -9.47 10.40
C PHE A 476 11.50 -10.26 9.24
N PRO A 477 10.69 -11.30 9.53
CA PRO A 477 10.15 -12.19 8.50
C PRO A 477 9.21 -11.47 7.54
N GLY A 478 9.31 -11.78 6.24
CA GLY A 478 8.44 -11.18 5.21
C GLY A 478 6.95 -11.44 5.47
N VAL A 479 6.59 -12.59 6.03
CA VAL A 479 5.21 -12.93 6.42
C VAL A 479 4.66 -12.06 7.55
N LEU A 480 5.50 -11.61 8.47
CA LEU A 480 5.10 -10.63 9.49
C LEU A 480 5.08 -9.21 8.94
N GLY A 481 5.87 -8.94 7.89
CA GLY A 481 5.69 -7.75 7.06
C GLY A 481 4.32 -7.68 6.38
N LEU A 482 3.86 -8.79 5.80
CA LEU A 482 2.51 -8.90 5.23
C LEU A 482 1.43 -8.72 6.29
N GLU A 483 1.62 -9.29 7.47
CA GLU A 483 0.72 -9.12 8.63
C GLU A 483 0.66 -7.65 9.08
N ALA A 484 1.81 -6.98 9.21
CA ALA A 484 1.87 -5.57 9.57
C ALA A 484 1.14 -4.70 8.54
N ILE A 485 1.34 -4.96 7.26
CA ILE A 485 0.59 -4.32 6.17
C ILE A 485 -0.91 -4.59 6.31
N ALA A 486 -1.31 -5.84 6.59
CA ALA A 486 -2.72 -6.23 6.73
C ALA A 486 -3.39 -5.45 7.86
N GLN A 487 -2.79 -5.42 9.07
CA GLN A 487 -3.32 -4.72 10.24
C GLN A 487 -3.56 -3.23 9.97
N VAL A 488 -2.58 -2.57 9.36
CA VAL A 488 -2.67 -1.12 9.09
C VAL A 488 -3.63 -0.85 7.92
N ALA A 489 -3.67 -1.71 6.91
CA ALA A 489 -4.61 -1.57 5.79
C ALA A 489 -6.07 -1.77 6.23
N THR A 490 -6.37 -2.77 7.04
CA THR A 490 -7.72 -3.02 7.56
C THR A 490 -8.15 -1.96 8.57
N ALA A 491 -7.22 -1.39 9.34
CA ALA A 491 -7.52 -0.25 10.21
C ALA A 491 -7.89 1.01 9.41
N LEU A 492 -7.16 1.29 8.31
CA LEU A 492 -7.46 2.41 7.42
C LEU A 492 -8.78 2.21 6.66
N LEU A 493 -9.01 1.01 6.14
CA LEU A 493 -10.20 0.67 5.36
C LEU A 493 -10.88 -0.57 5.97
N PRO A 494 -11.76 -0.38 6.98
CA PRO A 494 -12.42 -1.49 7.68
C PRO A 494 -13.25 -2.40 6.80
N THR A 495 -13.65 -1.97 5.60
CA THR A 495 -14.33 -2.83 4.62
C THR A 495 -13.42 -3.93 4.04
N LEU A 496 -12.10 -3.84 4.24
CA LEU A 496 -11.16 -4.93 3.97
C LEU A 496 -11.18 -6.00 5.07
N ALA A 497 -11.60 -5.65 6.29
CA ALA A 497 -11.68 -6.61 7.37
C ALA A 497 -12.77 -7.64 7.06
N ARG A 498 -12.50 -8.90 7.36
CA ARG A 498 -13.52 -9.95 7.28
C ARG A 498 -14.59 -9.64 8.33
N LYS A 499 -15.86 -9.66 7.94
CA LYS A 499 -16.95 -9.63 8.93
C LYS A 499 -16.90 -10.93 9.72
N GLU A 500 -16.39 -10.87 10.95
CA GLU A 500 -16.57 -11.93 11.94
C GLU A 500 -18.04 -11.95 12.35
N ASP A 501 -18.91 -12.58 11.56
CA ASP A 501 -20.25 -12.90 12.03
C ASP A 501 -20.78 -14.20 11.44
N GLN A 502 -21.12 -15.11 12.35
CA GLN A 502 -21.59 -16.48 12.15
C GLN A 502 -23.01 -16.56 11.55
N THR A 503 -23.44 -15.55 10.78
CA THR A 503 -24.81 -15.46 10.25
C THR A 503 -24.91 -14.89 8.82
N LEU A 504 -23.85 -14.99 8.01
CA LEU A 504 -23.97 -14.69 6.58
C LEU A 504 -24.64 -15.84 5.83
N ASN A 505 -25.75 -15.48 5.16
CA ASN A 505 -26.36 -16.23 4.08
C ASN A 505 -25.27 -16.78 3.14
N LYS A 506 -25.37 -18.07 2.78
CA LYS A 506 -24.55 -18.75 1.76
C LYS A 506 -24.43 -17.87 0.50
N GLY A 507 -23.33 -17.12 0.32
CA GLY A 507 -23.15 -16.31 -0.89
C GLY A 507 -22.00 -15.30 -0.92
N GLU A 508 -21.59 -14.69 0.19
CA GLU A 508 -20.49 -13.70 0.19
C GLU A 508 -19.23 -14.26 0.85
N THR A 509 -18.45 -15.04 0.11
CA THR A 509 -17.12 -15.52 0.52
C THR A 509 -16.05 -14.56 0.00
N GLY A 510 -15.67 -13.57 0.80
CA GLY A 510 -14.64 -12.60 0.43
C GLY A 510 -13.30 -12.86 1.10
N GLY A 511 -12.18 -12.66 0.40
CA GLY A 511 -10.82 -12.85 0.91
C GLY A 511 -9.94 -11.59 0.83
N LEU A 512 -8.87 -11.50 1.63
CA LEU A 512 -7.91 -10.40 1.54
C LEU A 512 -6.93 -10.69 0.41
N ARG A 513 -6.77 -9.75 -0.53
CA ARG A 513 -5.89 -9.91 -1.69
C ARG A 513 -4.74 -8.91 -1.64
N PHE A 514 -3.52 -9.42 -1.74
CA PHE A 514 -2.29 -8.68 -1.95
C PHE A 514 -1.86 -8.82 -3.41
N GLU A 515 -1.43 -7.73 -4.02
CA GLU A 515 -0.92 -7.67 -5.39
C GLU A 515 0.39 -6.90 -5.41
N SER A 516 1.28 -7.25 -6.33
CA SER A 516 2.58 -6.59 -6.51
C SER A 516 3.37 -6.52 -5.20
N VAL A 517 3.40 -7.63 -4.45
CA VAL A 517 4.18 -7.73 -3.21
C VAL A 517 5.66 -7.72 -3.57
N LYS A 518 6.44 -6.90 -2.87
CA LYS A 518 7.90 -6.85 -3.03
C LYS A 518 8.60 -6.90 -1.68
N PHE A 519 9.67 -7.67 -1.63
CA PHE A 519 10.63 -7.72 -0.52
C PHE A 519 11.97 -7.16 -1.02
N ASN A 520 12.04 -5.82 -1.16
CA ASN A 520 13.18 -5.15 -1.79
C ASN A 520 14.47 -5.33 -0.99
N ARG A 521 14.36 -5.26 0.35
CA ARG A 521 15.50 -5.35 1.28
C ARG A 521 15.09 -5.98 2.60
N PRO A 522 15.94 -6.83 3.20
CA PRO A 522 15.68 -7.36 4.53
C PRO A 522 15.66 -6.22 5.57
N ILE A 523 14.86 -6.41 6.61
CA ILE A 523 14.88 -5.57 7.81
C ILE A 523 15.61 -6.37 8.88
N VAL A 524 16.78 -5.89 9.29
CA VAL A 524 17.66 -6.54 10.26
C VAL A 524 17.55 -5.82 11.60
N VAL A 525 17.27 -6.57 12.67
CA VAL A 525 17.10 -6.06 14.04
C VAL A 525 18.36 -6.39 14.85
N SER A 526 18.88 -5.41 15.58
CA SER A 526 20.04 -5.62 16.47
C SER A 526 19.61 -6.34 17.75
N ALA A 527 20.52 -7.10 18.35
CA ALA A 527 20.29 -7.68 19.68
C ALA A 527 20.20 -6.62 20.77
N ASP A 528 20.95 -5.52 20.63
CA ASP A 528 21.17 -4.54 21.71
C ASP A 528 20.25 -3.34 21.63
N GLN A 529 19.66 -3.06 20.46
CA GLN A 529 18.89 -1.85 20.22
C GLN A 529 17.58 -2.15 19.49
N PRO A 530 16.43 -1.64 19.99
CA PRO A 530 15.17 -1.73 19.28
C PRO A 530 15.22 -1.00 17.94
N LEU A 531 14.54 -1.55 16.94
CA LEU A 531 14.41 -0.96 15.61
C LEU A 531 12.98 -0.47 15.38
N LYS A 532 12.82 0.83 15.10
CA LYS A 532 11.52 1.35 14.67
C LYS A 532 11.27 1.04 13.20
N ILE A 533 10.10 0.48 12.93
CA ILE A 533 9.53 0.37 11.59
C ILE A 533 8.34 1.33 11.46
N GLN A 534 8.14 1.84 10.25
CA GLN A 534 7.02 2.68 9.88
C GLN A 534 6.23 1.95 8.80
N ILE A 535 4.93 1.77 9.03
CA ILE A 535 4.00 1.18 8.08
C ILE A 535 3.10 2.32 7.58
N ALA A 536 3.17 2.61 6.28
CA ALA A 536 2.37 3.65 5.66
C ALA A 536 1.38 3.03 4.67
N THR A 537 0.11 3.38 4.76
CA THR A 537 -0.96 2.91 3.88
C THR A 537 -1.75 4.08 3.29
N LEU A 538 -2.11 3.99 2.01
CA LEU A 538 -2.82 5.04 1.26
C LEU A 538 -3.91 4.42 0.39
N ILE A 539 -5.14 4.92 0.49
CA ILE A 539 -6.24 4.56 -0.40
C ILE A 539 -6.04 5.23 -1.76
N THR A 540 -5.80 4.40 -2.77
CA THR A 540 -5.65 4.79 -4.17
C THR A 540 -6.97 5.24 -4.78
N ASP A 541 -6.88 5.93 -5.92
CA ASP A 541 -8.06 6.35 -6.69
C ASP A 541 -8.85 5.14 -7.23
N SER A 542 -8.34 3.91 -7.23
CA SER A 542 -9.12 2.70 -7.56
C SER A 542 -9.85 2.10 -6.35
N GLY A 543 -9.69 2.67 -5.15
CA GLY A 543 -10.25 2.12 -3.90
C GLY A 543 -9.44 0.96 -3.29
N LYS A 544 -8.26 0.66 -3.85
CA LYS A 544 -7.29 -0.28 -3.26
C LYS A 544 -6.39 0.46 -2.27
N VAL A 545 -5.79 -0.25 -1.33
CA VAL A 545 -4.82 0.32 -0.38
C VAL A 545 -3.40 0.02 -0.87
N LYS A 546 -2.58 1.03 -1.14
CA LYS A 546 -1.14 0.84 -1.36
C LYS A 546 -0.44 0.93 -0.02
N ALA A 547 0.49 0.02 0.27
CA ALA A 547 1.19 -0.05 1.55
C ALA A 547 2.69 -0.21 1.37
N VAL A 548 3.46 0.39 2.28
CA VAL A 548 4.92 0.24 2.35
C VAL A 548 5.40 0.10 3.80
N ILE A 549 6.51 -0.61 3.99
CA ILE A 549 7.21 -0.68 5.28
C ILE A 549 8.62 -0.10 5.11
N ARG A 550 8.98 0.81 6.02
CA ARG A 550 10.29 1.47 6.10
C ARG A 550 10.86 1.31 7.50
N CYS A 551 12.18 1.41 7.67
CA CYS A 551 12.79 1.32 9.00
C CYS A 551 13.71 2.50 9.31
N ALA A 552 13.98 2.70 10.60
CA ALA A 552 14.80 3.81 11.09
C ALA A 552 16.25 3.75 10.60
N ASN A 553 16.80 2.55 10.36
CA ASN A 553 18.18 2.39 9.88
C ASN A 553 18.43 3.04 8.51
N THR A 554 17.38 3.21 7.69
CA THR A 554 17.45 3.91 6.40
C THR A 554 16.93 5.34 6.48
N GLY A 555 16.71 5.87 7.70
CA GLY A 555 16.05 7.16 7.91
C GLY A 555 14.62 7.21 7.35
N PHE A 556 13.96 6.06 7.22
CA PHE A 556 12.66 5.90 6.56
C PHE A 556 12.63 6.40 5.10
N SER A 557 13.76 6.33 4.39
CA SER A 557 13.86 6.79 2.99
C SER A 557 13.71 5.66 1.95
N ILE A 558 13.79 4.40 2.40
CA ILE A 558 13.78 3.22 1.54
C ILE A 558 12.56 2.36 1.86
N ASP A 559 11.83 1.96 0.82
CA ASP A 559 10.76 0.97 0.92
C ASP A 559 11.38 -0.43 1.00
N HIS A 560 11.27 -1.06 2.17
CA HIS A 560 11.74 -2.43 2.38
C HIS A 560 10.72 -3.41 1.84
N PHE A 561 9.45 -3.25 2.24
CA PHE A 561 8.33 -4.04 1.75
C PHE A 561 7.30 -3.13 1.07
N GLU A 562 6.67 -3.63 0.01
CA GLU A 562 5.59 -2.95 -0.71
C GLU A 562 4.47 -3.94 -1.03
N ALA A 563 3.22 -3.50 -1.02
CA ALA A 563 2.08 -4.27 -1.51
C ALA A 563 0.88 -3.38 -1.87
N ILE A 564 -0.01 -3.89 -2.72
CA ILE A 564 -1.34 -3.33 -2.97
C ILE A 564 -2.39 -4.29 -2.42
N ILE A 565 -3.28 -3.81 -1.56
CA ILE A 565 -4.27 -4.59 -0.82
C ILE A 565 -5.67 -4.23 -1.29
N SER A 566 -6.50 -5.24 -1.49
CA SER A 566 -7.90 -5.10 -1.86
C SER A 566 -8.74 -6.24 -1.31
N HIS A 567 -10.05 -6.04 -1.30
CA HIS A 567 -11.00 -7.11 -1.00
C HIS A 567 -11.28 -7.92 -2.26
N SER A 568 -11.14 -9.25 -2.19
CA SER A 568 -11.60 -10.17 -3.23
C SER A 568 -13.07 -10.45 -3.01
N SER A 569 -13.94 -9.97 -3.90
CA SER A 569 -15.39 -10.29 -3.88
C SER A 569 -15.70 -11.67 -4.43
N VAL A 570 -14.71 -12.35 -5.01
CA VAL A 570 -14.82 -13.71 -5.53
C VAL A 570 -14.42 -14.67 -4.41
N GLY A 571 -15.30 -15.63 -4.13
CA GLY A 571 -15.05 -16.77 -3.26
C GLY A 571 -13.83 -17.58 -3.65
N ALA A 572 -13.42 -18.47 -2.75
CA ALA A 572 -12.49 -19.54 -3.13
C ALA A 572 -13.09 -20.22 -4.37
N PRO A 573 -12.38 -20.23 -5.51
CA PRO A 573 -12.92 -20.88 -6.70
C PRO A 573 -13.09 -22.38 -6.42
N ASP A 574 -14.13 -22.98 -6.99
CA ASP A 574 -14.28 -24.44 -7.09
C ASP A 574 -13.22 -24.97 -8.09
N CYS A 575 -11.95 -24.85 -7.74
CA CYS A 575 -10.84 -25.37 -8.49
C CYS A 575 -10.41 -26.69 -7.89
N ARG A 576 -10.22 -27.71 -8.74
CA ARG A 576 -9.46 -28.88 -8.32
C ARG A 576 -8.02 -28.41 -8.10
N PRO A 577 -7.37 -28.85 -7.00
CA PRO A 577 -6.01 -28.46 -6.73
C PRO A 577 -5.10 -28.87 -7.89
N MET A 578 -4.07 -28.07 -8.17
CA MET A 578 -3.08 -28.32 -9.21
C MET A 578 -2.48 -29.73 -9.06
N ILE A 579 -2.28 -30.16 -7.81
CA ILE A 579 -1.91 -31.52 -7.44
C ILE A 579 -2.71 -31.92 -6.19
N PRO A 580 -3.47 -33.04 -6.18
CA PRO A 580 -4.28 -33.42 -5.04
C PRO A 580 -3.43 -33.71 -3.79
N PRO A 581 -3.71 -33.08 -2.63
CA PRO A 581 -2.97 -33.36 -1.42
C PRO A 581 -3.24 -34.78 -0.94
N VAL A 582 -2.17 -35.51 -0.59
CA VAL A 582 -2.26 -36.81 0.06
C VAL A 582 -1.62 -36.69 1.44
N PRO A 583 -2.37 -36.93 2.53
CA PRO A 583 -1.83 -36.90 3.88
C PRO A 583 -0.66 -37.87 4.05
N LEU A 584 0.35 -37.47 4.82
CA LEU A 584 1.44 -38.36 5.19
C LEU A 584 0.87 -39.54 6.00
N LYS A 585 1.23 -40.77 5.61
CA LYS A 585 0.88 -41.98 6.35
C LYS A 585 2.17 -42.76 6.62
N GLU A 586 2.36 -43.19 7.86
CA GLU A 586 3.50 -44.02 8.24
C GLU A 586 3.56 -45.29 7.38
N GLY A 587 4.74 -45.61 6.85
CA GLY A 587 4.96 -46.81 6.03
C GLY A 587 4.46 -46.75 4.58
N LYS A 588 3.98 -45.60 4.07
CA LYS A 588 3.61 -45.41 2.66
C LYS A 588 4.76 -44.89 1.77
N ASN A 589 4.53 -44.91 0.46
CA ASN A 589 5.40 -44.40 -0.63
C ASN A 589 5.56 -42.86 -0.55
N ASN A 590 6.27 -42.35 0.46
CA ASN A 590 6.61 -40.93 0.60
C ASN A 590 8.14 -40.73 0.59
N PRO A 591 8.65 -39.61 0.07
CA PRO A 591 10.05 -39.21 0.23
C PRO A 591 10.53 -39.34 1.69
N GLN A 592 11.64 -40.05 1.89
CA GLN A 592 12.22 -40.26 3.21
C GLN A 592 13.01 -39.02 3.66
N ILE A 593 12.28 -38.02 4.17
CA ILE A 593 12.83 -36.77 4.70
C ILE A 593 12.33 -36.61 6.13
N ASN A 594 13.25 -36.41 7.07
CA ASN A 594 12.95 -35.99 8.42
C ASN A 594 13.27 -34.48 8.55
N PRO A 595 12.27 -33.60 8.57
CA PRO A 595 12.49 -32.15 8.60
C PRO A 595 13.45 -31.65 9.69
N ASP A 596 13.38 -32.22 10.89
CA ASP A 596 14.22 -31.80 12.03
C ASP A 596 15.71 -32.13 11.83
N LYS A 597 16.01 -33.24 11.15
CA LYS A 597 17.39 -33.69 10.89
C LYS A 597 17.94 -33.22 9.55
N ASP A 598 17.08 -33.19 8.54
CA ASP A 598 17.46 -33.03 7.14
C ASP A 598 17.28 -31.58 6.67
N LEU A 599 16.25 -30.88 7.13
CA LEU A 599 15.92 -29.54 6.62
C LEU A 599 16.39 -28.45 7.58
N TYR A 600 15.90 -28.44 8.82
CA TYR A 600 16.19 -27.38 9.77
C TYR A 600 17.64 -27.44 10.28
N GLY A 601 18.27 -26.27 10.43
CA GLY A 601 19.69 -26.14 10.82
C GLY A 601 20.68 -26.40 9.68
N HIS A 602 20.21 -26.91 8.54
CA HIS A 602 21.04 -27.20 7.38
C HIS A 602 20.55 -26.47 6.14
N LEU A 603 19.39 -26.85 5.64
CA LEU A 603 18.74 -26.25 4.47
C LEU A 603 17.93 -25.00 4.83
N LEU A 604 17.25 -25.05 5.97
CA LEU A 604 16.42 -24.00 6.52
C LEU A 604 17.08 -23.43 7.79
N PHE A 605 17.17 -22.11 7.90
CA PHE A 605 17.78 -21.44 9.05
C PHE A 605 16.81 -21.26 10.24
N HIS A 606 15.54 -21.56 10.03
CA HIS A 606 14.43 -21.43 10.99
C HIS A 606 14.59 -22.30 12.25
N LYS A 607 14.11 -21.78 13.37
CA LYS A 607 14.03 -22.47 14.67
C LYS A 607 12.61 -22.41 15.24
N ALA A 608 12.30 -23.27 16.21
CA ALA A 608 11.10 -23.27 17.05
C ALA A 608 9.80 -22.85 16.33
N ARG A 609 9.34 -21.58 16.47
CA ARG A 609 8.06 -21.08 15.92
C ARG A 609 7.89 -21.25 14.41
N PHE A 610 9.00 -21.35 13.67
CA PHE A 610 9.02 -21.50 12.22
C PHE A 610 9.32 -22.95 11.76
N GLN A 611 9.47 -23.89 12.70
CA GLN A 611 9.67 -25.32 12.40
C GLN A 611 8.32 -26.02 12.23
N ARG A 612 7.70 -25.85 11.06
CA ARG A 612 6.33 -26.33 10.77
C ARG A 612 6.22 -27.41 9.71
N ILE A 613 7.25 -27.66 8.90
CA ILE A 613 7.19 -28.69 7.85
C ILE A 613 7.19 -30.07 8.53
N LYS A 614 6.17 -30.89 8.25
CA LYS A 614 6.07 -32.29 8.72
C LYS A 614 6.72 -33.27 7.76
N GLY A 615 6.71 -32.96 6.47
CA GLY A 615 7.31 -33.78 5.42
C GLY A 615 6.70 -33.50 4.05
N TYR A 616 7.03 -34.36 3.08
CA TYR A 616 6.57 -34.25 1.70
C TYR A 616 5.89 -35.54 1.27
N SER A 617 4.71 -35.43 0.66
CA SER A 617 4.08 -36.56 -0.03
C SER A 617 4.44 -36.59 -1.52
N HIS A 618 4.89 -35.46 -2.07
CA HIS A 618 5.40 -35.32 -3.42
C HIS A 618 6.57 -34.33 -3.43
N LEU A 619 7.67 -34.68 -4.09
CA LEU A 619 8.84 -33.80 -4.21
C LEU A 619 9.58 -34.06 -5.52
N LYS A 620 9.70 -33.03 -6.35
CA LYS A 620 10.46 -32.99 -7.60
C LYS A 620 11.21 -31.66 -7.70
N ALA A 621 12.07 -31.52 -8.70
CA ALA A 621 12.76 -30.25 -8.96
C ALA A 621 11.81 -29.06 -9.17
N THR A 622 10.66 -29.27 -9.81
CA THR A 622 9.75 -28.20 -10.26
C THR A 622 8.41 -28.20 -9.53
N GLU A 623 8.14 -29.13 -8.62
CA GLU A 623 6.85 -29.20 -7.91
C GLU A 623 6.97 -30.00 -6.62
N CYS A 624 6.13 -29.69 -5.64
CA CYS A 624 6.06 -30.44 -4.39
C CYS A 624 4.67 -30.36 -3.75
N ILE A 625 4.38 -31.35 -2.91
CA ILE A 625 3.30 -31.31 -1.93
C ILE A 625 3.92 -31.52 -0.55
N ALA A 626 3.80 -30.52 0.31
CA ALA A 626 4.29 -30.59 1.69
C ALA A 626 3.14 -30.45 2.70
N GLU A 627 3.26 -31.19 3.80
CA GLU A 627 2.35 -31.10 4.94
C GLU A 627 2.95 -30.17 6.00
N ILE A 628 2.17 -29.21 6.45
CA ILE A 628 2.60 -28.14 7.36
C ILE A 628 1.71 -28.18 8.60
N LYS A 629 2.35 -28.19 9.77
CA LYS A 629 1.68 -28.10 11.07
C LYS A 629 1.21 -26.67 11.32
N ILE A 630 -0.04 -26.51 11.77
CA ILE A 630 -0.58 -25.24 12.27
C ILE A 630 -0.53 -25.25 13.80
N GLU A 631 -0.17 -24.12 14.41
CA GLU A 631 -0.22 -23.94 15.87
C GLU A 631 -1.04 -22.72 16.26
N GLN A 632 -2.27 -22.97 16.70
CA GLN A 632 -3.26 -21.94 17.00
C GLN A 632 -2.90 -21.03 18.19
N LYS A 633 -2.01 -21.48 19.09
CA LYS A 633 -1.64 -20.75 20.32
C LYS A 633 -0.14 -20.48 20.39
N THR A 634 0.39 -19.84 19.36
CA THR A 634 1.78 -19.38 19.35
C THR A 634 1.88 -17.97 19.93
N ALA A 635 2.76 -17.77 20.92
CA ALA A 635 3.08 -16.44 21.42
C ALA A 635 4.06 -15.76 20.45
N TRP A 636 3.53 -14.88 19.60
CA TRP A 636 4.30 -14.12 18.61
C TRP A 636 4.97 -12.91 19.23
N PHE A 637 4.28 -12.21 20.13
CA PHE A 637 4.79 -10.98 20.75
C PHE A 637 4.92 -11.15 22.26
N SER A 638 5.52 -10.18 22.94
CA SER A 638 5.58 -10.18 24.41
C SER A 638 4.18 -10.16 25.04
N ARG A 639 4.07 -10.62 26.29
CA ARG A 639 2.78 -10.76 27.00
C ARG A 639 1.97 -9.47 27.17
N TYR A 640 2.60 -8.32 26.98
CA TYR A 640 1.97 -6.99 27.11
C TYR A 640 1.46 -6.45 25.76
N LEU A 641 1.77 -7.15 24.67
CA LEU A 641 1.37 -6.78 23.31
C LEU A 641 0.26 -7.71 22.81
N PRO A 642 -0.65 -7.18 21.96
CA PRO A 642 -1.76 -7.95 21.41
C PRO A 642 -1.25 -9.07 20.49
N GLN A 643 -1.67 -10.31 20.74
CA GLN A 643 -1.21 -11.52 20.03
C GLN A 643 -1.97 -11.81 18.72
N SER A 644 -3.05 -11.07 18.45
CA SER A 644 -3.93 -11.34 17.32
C SER A 644 -3.23 -11.08 15.98
N LEU A 645 -3.39 -12.02 15.05
CA LEU A 645 -2.93 -11.90 13.66
C LEU A 645 -4.13 -11.98 12.72
N ILE A 646 -4.24 -11.04 11.78
CA ILE A 646 -5.30 -10.97 10.77
C ILE A 646 -5.13 -12.07 9.72
N LEU A 647 -3.88 -12.38 9.37
CA LEU A 647 -3.56 -13.44 8.42
C LEU A 647 -3.49 -14.82 9.09
N GLY A 648 -3.69 -14.97 10.40
CA GLY A 648 -3.57 -16.28 11.07
C GLY A 648 -2.11 -16.68 11.34
N ASP A 649 -1.78 -17.99 11.31
CA ASP A 649 -0.49 -18.49 11.78
C ASP A 649 0.68 -18.08 10.86
N ALA A 650 1.50 -17.13 11.32
CA ALA A 650 2.64 -16.62 10.57
C ALA A 650 3.73 -17.68 10.32
N GLY A 651 3.93 -18.63 11.25
CA GLY A 651 4.94 -19.68 11.12
C GLY A 651 4.54 -20.73 10.10
N ALA A 652 3.25 -21.07 10.05
CA ALA A 652 2.72 -21.97 9.04
C ALA A 652 2.83 -21.36 7.63
N ARG A 653 2.55 -20.06 7.49
CA ARG A 653 2.72 -19.33 6.20
C ARG A 653 4.18 -19.21 5.77
N ASP A 654 5.09 -18.96 6.71
CA ASP A 654 6.52 -18.96 6.42
C ASP A 654 6.98 -20.31 5.88
N ALA A 655 6.53 -21.40 6.50
CA ALA A 655 6.79 -22.75 6.03
C ALA A 655 6.17 -23.07 4.65
N VAL A 656 5.06 -22.43 4.26
CA VAL A 656 4.50 -22.55 2.89
C VAL A 656 5.52 -22.08 1.85
N ILE A 657 6.16 -20.94 2.09
CA ILE A 657 7.21 -20.40 1.20
C ILE A 657 8.43 -21.34 1.23
N HIS A 658 8.89 -21.69 2.43
CA HIS A 658 10.14 -22.39 2.62
C HIS A 658 10.07 -23.90 2.34
N ALA A 659 8.89 -24.50 2.20
CA ALA A 659 8.73 -25.86 1.70
C ALA A 659 9.35 -26.05 0.30
N LEU A 660 9.36 -24.98 -0.52
CA LEU A 660 9.95 -24.97 -1.86
C LEU A 660 11.47 -25.11 -1.87
N GLN A 661 12.13 -24.84 -0.73
CA GLN A 661 13.58 -24.93 -0.63
C GLN A 661 14.10 -26.35 -0.93
N ALA A 662 13.29 -27.38 -0.68
CA ALA A 662 13.62 -28.78 -1.01
C ALA A 662 13.64 -29.07 -2.52
N CYS A 663 12.94 -28.25 -3.33
CA CYS A 663 12.96 -28.33 -4.79
C CYS A 663 14.26 -27.72 -5.38
N VAL A 664 14.93 -26.84 -4.63
CA VAL A 664 16.18 -26.17 -5.00
C VAL A 664 17.27 -26.44 -3.94
N PRO A 665 17.65 -27.70 -3.68
CA PRO A 665 18.49 -28.05 -2.53
C PRO A 665 19.95 -27.64 -2.66
N HIS A 666 20.39 -27.23 -3.85
CA HIS A 666 21.76 -26.83 -4.17
C HIS A 666 22.03 -25.33 -3.91
N ALA A 667 21.04 -24.59 -3.43
CA ALA A 667 21.14 -23.16 -3.15
C ALA A 667 20.27 -22.79 -1.95
N THR A 668 20.52 -21.64 -1.34
CA THR A 668 19.56 -20.99 -0.43
C THR A 668 18.77 -19.97 -1.24
N ILE A 669 17.45 -20.10 -1.22
CA ILE A 669 16.53 -19.21 -1.92
C ILE A 669 15.68 -18.43 -0.91
N LEU A 670 15.48 -17.14 -1.16
CA LEU A 670 14.62 -16.27 -0.35
C LEU A 670 13.57 -15.59 -1.22
N PRO A 671 12.39 -15.26 -0.66
CA PRO A 671 11.36 -14.56 -1.40
C PRO A 671 11.75 -13.11 -1.70
N THR A 672 11.54 -12.69 -2.95
CA THR A 672 11.76 -11.31 -3.43
C THR A 672 10.46 -10.62 -3.82
N GLY A 673 9.40 -11.37 -4.12
CA GLY A 673 8.09 -10.79 -4.41
C GLY A 673 7.00 -11.82 -4.64
N ILE A 674 5.76 -11.35 -4.77
CA ILE A 674 4.58 -12.16 -5.09
C ILE A 674 3.71 -11.33 -6.03
N GLU A 675 3.37 -11.87 -7.20
CA GLU A 675 2.47 -11.20 -8.15
C GLU A 675 1.09 -10.99 -7.50
N ARG A 676 0.53 -12.07 -6.93
CA ARG A 676 -0.75 -12.03 -6.22
C ARG A 676 -0.81 -13.08 -5.11
N LEU A 677 -1.26 -12.68 -3.94
CA LEU A 677 -1.63 -13.57 -2.82
C LEU A 677 -3.09 -13.29 -2.45
N THR A 678 -3.95 -14.31 -2.48
CA THR A 678 -5.33 -14.21 -1.98
C THR A 678 -5.52 -15.14 -0.80
N VAL A 679 -5.94 -14.58 0.34
CA VAL A 679 -6.21 -15.32 1.58
C VAL A 679 -7.73 -15.38 1.78
N TYR A 680 -8.33 -16.55 1.55
CA TYR A 680 -9.78 -16.75 1.60
C TYR A 680 -10.27 -17.01 3.02
N SER A 681 -9.60 -17.91 3.74
CA SER A 681 -9.91 -18.28 5.12
C SER A 681 -8.64 -18.25 5.96
N VAL A 682 -8.78 -18.17 7.28
CA VAL A 682 -7.68 -18.36 8.23
C VAL A 682 -8.11 -19.41 9.26
N ASN A 683 -7.29 -20.47 9.38
CA ASN A 683 -7.30 -21.49 10.44
C ASN A 683 -8.66 -22.16 10.79
N LEU A 684 -8.93 -23.35 10.22
CA LEU A 684 -10.01 -24.26 10.65
C LEU A 684 -9.54 -25.67 11.11
N GLY A 685 -8.24 -25.99 11.00
CA GLY A 685 -7.72 -27.36 11.24
C GLY A 685 -6.40 -27.44 12.01
N GLU A 686 -5.78 -28.62 12.02
CA GLU A 686 -4.48 -28.89 12.68
C GLU A 686 -3.32 -28.89 11.68
N ASN A 687 -3.59 -29.23 10.41
CA ASN A 687 -2.58 -29.21 9.35
C ASN A 687 -3.09 -28.41 8.13
N GLN A 688 -2.13 -28.02 7.30
CA GLN A 688 -2.40 -27.52 5.96
C GLN A 688 -1.43 -28.17 4.96
N PHE A 689 -1.86 -28.23 3.71
CA PHE A 689 -1.11 -28.79 2.61
C PHE A 689 -0.76 -27.69 1.62
N VAL A 690 0.51 -27.59 1.25
CA VAL A 690 0.95 -26.73 0.15
C VAL A 690 1.15 -27.60 -1.09
N SER A 691 0.41 -27.31 -2.15
CA SER A 691 0.65 -27.84 -3.49
C SER A 691 1.29 -26.74 -4.32
N ALA A 692 2.50 -26.97 -4.82
CA ALA A 692 3.25 -25.97 -5.54
C ALA A 692 3.85 -26.48 -6.85
N LYS A 693 3.88 -25.60 -7.85
CA LYS A 693 4.45 -25.88 -9.17
C LYS A 693 5.21 -24.67 -9.70
N GLU A 694 6.40 -24.92 -10.22
CA GLU A 694 7.23 -23.92 -10.87
C GLU A 694 6.55 -23.48 -12.17
N ARG A 695 6.37 -22.16 -12.30
CA ARG A 695 5.83 -21.50 -13.48
C ARG A 695 6.93 -21.21 -14.49
N LEU A 696 8.07 -20.69 -14.01
CA LEU A 696 9.25 -20.42 -14.82
C LEU A 696 10.51 -20.35 -13.93
N HIS A 697 11.66 -20.62 -14.55
CA HIS A 697 12.98 -20.49 -13.96
C HIS A 697 13.89 -19.73 -14.94
N GLN A 698 14.55 -18.68 -14.47
CA GLN A 698 15.54 -17.94 -15.25
C GLN A 698 16.73 -17.58 -14.37
N GLY A 699 17.90 -18.17 -14.66
CA GLY A 699 19.13 -17.92 -13.91
C GLY A 699 18.97 -18.27 -12.42
N ASP A 700 19.13 -17.28 -11.56
CA ASP A 700 19.02 -17.42 -10.10
C ASP A 700 17.61 -17.13 -9.55
N THR A 701 16.61 -16.94 -10.43
CA THR A 701 15.24 -16.62 -10.06
C THR A 701 14.29 -17.75 -10.44
N PHE A 702 13.49 -18.18 -9.47
CA PHE A 702 12.43 -19.19 -9.63
C PHE A 702 11.08 -18.54 -9.33
N VAL A 703 10.07 -18.88 -10.12
CA VAL A 703 8.70 -18.39 -9.92
C VAL A 703 7.77 -19.58 -9.74
N TYR A 704 7.04 -19.61 -8.63
CA TYR A 704 6.11 -20.69 -8.28
C TYR A 704 4.67 -20.19 -8.18
N ASP A 705 3.75 -21.05 -8.57
CA ASP A 705 2.33 -20.97 -8.23
C ASP A 705 2.02 -22.02 -7.16
N LEU A 706 1.24 -21.64 -6.15
CA LEU A 706 0.94 -22.53 -5.04
C LEU A 706 -0.45 -22.29 -4.43
N GLU A 707 -1.01 -23.41 -3.97
CA GLU A 707 -2.32 -23.51 -3.33
C GLU A 707 -2.14 -24.08 -1.94
N VAL A 708 -2.75 -23.45 -0.94
CA VAL A 708 -2.74 -23.92 0.45
C VAL A 708 -4.13 -24.45 0.77
N LEU A 709 -4.19 -25.70 1.23
CA LEU A 709 -5.43 -26.45 1.48
C LEU A 709 -5.49 -26.90 2.94
N ASP A 710 -6.69 -27.03 3.50
CA ASP A 710 -6.89 -27.63 4.83
C ASP A 710 -6.94 -29.18 4.78
N ASP A 711 -7.18 -29.80 5.94
CA ASP A 711 -7.33 -31.26 6.10
C ASP A 711 -8.49 -31.86 5.27
N ASP A 712 -9.51 -31.05 4.94
CA ASP A 712 -10.67 -31.44 4.15
C ASP A 712 -10.48 -31.17 2.63
N GLY A 713 -9.36 -30.56 2.25
CA GLY A 713 -9.04 -30.17 0.87
C GLY A 713 -9.70 -28.86 0.43
N ASN A 714 -10.22 -28.04 1.35
CA ASN A 714 -10.72 -26.71 1.04
C ASN A 714 -9.57 -25.73 0.84
N LEU A 715 -9.73 -24.82 -0.12
CA LEU A 715 -8.73 -23.82 -0.47
C LEU A 715 -8.67 -22.68 0.56
N LEU A 716 -7.53 -22.53 1.22
CA LEU A 716 -7.24 -21.48 2.21
C LEU A 716 -6.58 -20.26 1.56
N GLU A 717 -5.54 -20.49 0.76
CA GLU A 717 -4.75 -19.43 0.12
C GLU A 717 -4.35 -19.82 -1.30
N VAL A 718 -4.25 -18.81 -2.17
CA VAL A 718 -3.68 -18.94 -3.51
C VAL A 718 -2.58 -17.91 -3.68
N TRP A 719 -1.42 -18.39 -4.10
CA TRP A 719 -0.23 -17.60 -4.37
C TRP A 719 0.10 -17.78 -5.85
N GLN A 720 0.12 -16.66 -6.56
CA GLN A 720 0.46 -16.60 -7.96
C GLN A 720 1.76 -15.83 -8.11
N GLY A 721 2.71 -16.41 -8.83
CA GLY A 721 3.97 -15.77 -9.13
C GLY A 721 4.80 -15.43 -7.89
N LEU A 722 4.95 -16.38 -6.96
CA LEU A 722 5.92 -16.26 -5.86
C LEU A 722 7.33 -16.31 -6.44
N GLU A 723 8.06 -15.20 -6.35
CA GLU A 723 9.43 -15.08 -6.82
C GLU A 723 10.42 -15.41 -5.71
N LEU A 724 11.29 -16.38 -5.96
CA LEU A 724 12.37 -16.81 -5.08
C LEU A 724 13.71 -16.60 -5.78
N LYS A 725 14.67 -16.00 -5.08
CA LYS A 725 16.00 -15.72 -5.63
C LYS A 725 17.09 -16.45 -4.86
N VAL A 726 18.06 -17.02 -5.58
CA VAL A 726 19.28 -17.57 -4.98
C VAL A 726 20.08 -16.44 -4.33
N ILE A 727 20.37 -16.62 -3.05
CA ILE A 727 21.27 -15.72 -2.30
C ILE A 727 22.63 -16.36 -2.01
N LYS A 728 22.70 -17.70 -2.09
CA LYS A 728 23.93 -18.46 -1.85
C LYS A 728 23.85 -19.82 -2.53
N HIS A 729 24.84 -20.18 -3.33
CA HIS A 729 24.99 -21.56 -3.82
C HIS A 729 25.70 -22.43 -2.78
N ARG A 730 25.32 -23.71 -2.72
CA ARG A 730 26.04 -24.73 -1.97
C ARG A 730 27.14 -25.33 -2.83
N ASN A 731 28.17 -25.86 -2.18
CA ASN A 731 29.15 -26.67 -2.89
C ASN A 731 28.49 -28.02 -3.24
N PRO A 732 28.39 -28.41 -4.52
CA PRO A 732 27.77 -29.68 -4.91
C PRO A 732 28.51 -30.93 -4.39
N GLN A 733 29.75 -30.77 -3.90
CA GLN A 733 30.53 -31.83 -3.26
C GLN A 733 30.19 -32.03 -1.76
N ASP A 734 29.45 -31.09 -1.15
CA ASP A 734 29.00 -31.25 0.23
C ASP A 734 28.12 -32.51 0.37
N PRO A 735 28.18 -33.23 1.51
CA PRO A 735 27.38 -34.45 1.68
C PRO A 735 25.88 -34.20 1.53
N TRP A 736 25.26 -34.92 0.59
CA TRP A 736 23.85 -34.82 0.26
C TRP A 736 22.96 -35.55 1.26
N ILE A 737 21.73 -35.04 1.40
CA ILE A 737 20.62 -35.84 1.91
C ILE A 737 20.09 -36.66 0.72
N PRO A 738 20.02 -38.01 0.83
CA PRO A 738 19.65 -38.86 -0.31
C PRO A 738 18.37 -38.42 -1.01
N ALA A 739 17.31 -38.11 -0.25
CA ALA A 739 16.02 -37.71 -0.80
C ALA A 739 16.01 -36.34 -1.52
N LEU A 740 17.03 -35.49 -1.33
CA LEU A 740 17.12 -34.18 -1.98
C LEU A 740 17.98 -34.18 -3.26
N LEU A 741 18.93 -35.12 -3.38
CA LEU A 741 19.79 -35.23 -4.55
C LEU A 741 19.00 -35.39 -5.88
N PRO A 742 17.90 -36.16 -5.95
CA PRO A 742 17.04 -36.24 -7.12
C PRO A 742 16.62 -34.88 -7.69
N CYS A 743 16.15 -33.94 -6.85
CA CYS A 743 15.72 -32.61 -7.30
C CYS A 743 16.87 -31.82 -7.96
N TYR A 744 18.09 -31.96 -7.43
CA TYR A 744 19.27 -31.33 -8.03
C TYR A 744 19.60 -31.93 -9.41
N LEU A 745 19.59 -33.26 -9.51
CA LEU A 745 19.90 -33.99 -10.74
C LEU A 745 18.86 -33.73 -11.83
N GLU A 746 17.57 -33.80 -11.50
CA GLU A 746 16.47 -33.47 -12.42
C GLU A 746 16.65 -32.07 -13.01
N ARG A 747 17.03 -31.10 -12.18
CA ARG A 747 17.24 -29.72 -12.64
C ARG A 747 18.45 -29.61 -13.57
N LYS A 748 19.58 -30.23 -13.22
CA LYS A 748 20.79 -30.24 -14.07
C LYS A 748 20.61 -30.97 -15.39
N ILE A 749 19.78 -32.02 -15.40
CA ILE A 749 19.45 -32.72 -16.64
C ILE A 749 18.55 -31.84 -17.51
N LYS A 750 17.53 -31.19 -16.95
CA LYS A 750 16.64 -30.28 -17.69
C LYS A 750 17.33 -29.03 -18.24
N GLU A 751 18.38 -28.53 -17.58
CA GLU A 751 19.21 -27.42 -18.10
C GLU A 751 19.88 -27.78 -19.45
N VAL A 752 20.25 -29.05 -19.64
CA VAL A 752 20.90 -29.54 -20.88
C VAL A 752 19.88 -30.16 -21.83
N MET A 753 18.85 -30.82 -21.31
CA MET A 753 17.80 -31.54 -22.04
C MET A 753 16.40 -31.14 -21.55
N PRO A 754 15.85 -29.99 -22.01
CA PRO A 754 14.57 -29.47 -21.49
C PRO A 754 13.36 -30.40 -21.71
N ASN A 755 13.40 -31.23 -22.74
CA ASN A 755 12.27 -32.08 -23.16
C ASN A 755 12.32 -33.51 -22.57
N VAL A 756 13.27 -33.80 -21.69
CA VAL A 756 13.39 -35.11 -21.05
C VAL A 756 12.37 -35.23 -19.92
N ASP A 757 11.47 -36.21 -20.04
CA ASP A 757 10.58 -36.61 -18.95
C ASP A 757 11.30 -37.64 -18.08
N LEU A 758 11.83 -37.16 -16.96
CA LEU A 758 12.63 -37.94 -16.03
C LEU A 758 12.18 -37.67 -14.60
N THR A 759 11.95 -38.74 -13.85
CA THR A 759 11.74 -38.66 -12.40
C THR A 759 12.70 -39.60 -11.68
N LEU A 760 13.36 -39.08 -10.64
CA LEU A 760 14.33 -39.83 -9.84
C LEU A 760 13.88 -39.95 -8.39
N ILE A 761 14.18 -41.09 -7.78
CA ILE A 761 14.03 -41.29 -6.35
C ILE A 761 15.29 -41.99 -5.83
N LEU A 762 15.83 -41.45 -4.73
CA LEU A 762 16.93 -42.06 -4.02
C LEU A 762 16.46 -42.33 -2.58
N ASP A 763 16.21 -43.59 -2.30
CA ASP A 763 15.69 -44.08 -1.03
C ASP A 763 16.82 -44.68 -0.18
N ARG A 764 16.80 -44.40 1.12
CA ARG A 764 17.76 -44.90 2.12
C ARG A 764 17.02 -45.52 3.28
N ASP A 765 17.21 -46.81 3.49
CA ASP A 765 16.62 -47.52 4.62
C ASP A 765 17.39 -48.81 4.91
N ALA A 766 18.27 -48.80 5.90
CA ALA A 766 19.07 -49.97 6.25
C ALA A 766 18.24 -51.11 6.89
N THR A 767 16.99 -50.85 7.30
CA THR A 767 16.15 -51.79 8.05
C THR A 767 15.26 -52.66 7.15
N VAL A 768 15.17 -52.31 5.86
CA VAL A 768 14.27 -52.94 4.90
C VAL A 768 15.06 -53.63 3.79
N GLU A 769 14.62 -54.83 3.39
CA GLU A 769 15.25 -55.57 2.30
C GLU A 769 15.27 -54.77 0.98
N ARG A 770 16.33 -54.93 0.19
CA ARG A 770 16.54 -54.22 -1.09
C ARG A 770 15.30 -54.23 -1.99
N ARG A 771 14.61 -55.38 -2.05
CA ARG A 771 13.41 -55.58 -2.86
C ARG A 771 12.25 -54.70 -2.40
N VAL A 772 11.95 -54.70 -1.11
CA VAL A 772 10.86 -53.91 -0.52
C VAL A 772 11.13 -52.41 -0.70
N ARG A 773 12.40 -51.97 -0.57
CA ARG A 773 12.78 -50.57 -0.86
C ARG A 773 12.57 -50.20 -2.32
N SER A 774 12.99 -51.06 -3.25
CA SER A 774 12.78 -50.79 -4.68
C SER A 774 11.30 -50.74 -5.03
N ASP A 775 10.47 -51.63 -4.47
CA ASP A 775 9.04 -51.66 -4.77
C ASP A 775 8.32 -50.43 -4.15
N ARG A 776 8.74 -50.01 -2.94
CA ARG A 776 8.31 -48.75 -2.30
C ARG A 776 8.67 -47.53 -3.17
N SER A 777 9.92 -47.44 -3.60
CA SER A 777 10.43 -46.34 -4.44
C SER A 777 9.76 -46.30 -5.82
N LEU A 778 9.53 -47.46 -6.45
CA LEU A 778 8.77 -47.55 -7.70
C LEU A 778 7.33 -47.10 -7.52
N GLY A 779 6.70 -47.49 -6.40
CA GLY A 779 5.35 -47.05 -6.08
C GLY A 779 5.22 -45.55 -5.76
N MET A 780 6.32 -44.82 -5.54
CA MET A 780 6.33 -43.35 -5.47
C MET A 780 6.34 -42.70 -6.88
N LEU A 781 6.79 -43.42 -7.91
CA LEU A 781 6.92 -42.92 -9.29
C LEU A 781 5.63 -43.08 -10.12
N THR A 782 4.66 -43.84 -9.61
CA THR A 782 3.43 -44.20 -10.31
C THR A 782 2.23 -43.44 -9.74
N SER A 783 1.46 -42.77 -10.59
CA SER A 783 0.25 -42.01 -10.24
C SER A 783 -0.98 -42.89 -9.97
N SER A 784 -0.89 -44.21 -10.20
CA SER A 784 -1.87 -45.24 -9.86
C SER A 784 -1.13 -46.43 -9.23
N PRO A 785 -1.78 -47.32 -8.46
CA PRO A 785 -1.15 -48.54 -7.97
C PRO A 785 -0.86 -49.49 -9.15
N SER A 786 0.23 -49.21 -9.88
CA SER A 786 0.71 -50.05 -10.97
C SER A 786 1.21 -51.37 -10.39
N VAL A 787 0.87 -52.48 -11.04
CA VAL A 787 1.36 -53.80 -10.63
C VAL A 787 2.80 -53.92 -11.09
N ILE A 788 3.73 -53.96 -10.13
CA ILE A 788 5.17 -54.15 -10.41
C ILE A 788 5.39 -55.62 -10.81
N GLN A 789 5.72 -55.86 -12.06
CA GLN A 789 6.12 -57.18 -12.55
C GLN A 789 7.65 -57.25 -12.64
N ARG A 790 8.22 -58.45 -12.57
CA ARG A 790 9.67 -58.65 -12.73
C ARG A 790 9.94 -59.70 -13.77
N ARG A 791 10.90 -59.41 -14.66
CA ARG A 791 11.45 -60.36 -15.62
C ARG A 791 12.20 -61.50 -14.93
N GLY A 792 12.51 -62.55 -15.67
CA GLY A 792 13.32 -63.67 -15.17
C GLY A 792 14.75 -63.30 -14.73
N ASP A 793 15.25 -62.14 -15.17
CA ASP A 793 16.52 -61.54 -14.74
C ASP A 793 16.38 -60.63 -13.49
N GLY A 794 15.17 -60.49 -12.93
CA GLY A 794 14.89 -59.69 -11.74
C GLY A 794 14.62 -58.20 -12.01
N LYS A 795 14.73 -57.72 -13.26
CA LYS A 795 14.47 -56.33 -13.64
C LYS A 795 12.97 -55.99 -13.46
N PRO A 796 12.63 -54.89 -12.76
CA PRO A 796 11.23 -54.45 -12.62
C PRO A 796 10.70 -53.85 -13.91
N GLU A 797 9.43 -54.12 -14.19
CA GLU A 797 8.64 -53.57 -15.28
C GLU A 797 7.31 -53.06 -14.71
N LEU A 798 6.93 -51.85 -15.13
CA LEU A 798 5.64 -51.26 -14.79
C LEU A 798 4.59 -51.65 -15.83
N SER A 799 3.35 -51.82 -15.40
CA SER A 799 2.23 -52.26 -16.25
C SER A 799 1.80 -51.24 -17.32
N ASP A 800 2.33 -50.02 -17.27
CA ASP A 800 2.05 -48.89 -18.17
C ASP A 800 3.07 -48.76 -19.33
N ASN A 801 3.94 -49.77 -19.55
CA ASN A 801 5.02 -49.78 -20.55
C ASN A 801 6.07 -48.66 -20.37
N GLU A 802 6.12 -48.00 -19.21
CA GLU A 802 7.16 -47.02 -18.92
C GLU A 802 8.50 -47.68 -18.57
N THR A 803 9.59 -47.11 -19.07
CA THR A 803 10.94 -47.62 -18.79
C THR A 803 11.40 -47.20 -17.40
N VAL A 804 11.72 -48.19 -16.56
CA VAL A 804 12.32 -47.98 -15.24
C VAL A 804 13.70 -48.61 -15.13
N SER A 805 14.54 -47.98 -14.32
CA SER A 805 15.86 -48.50 -13.96
C SER A 805 16.07 -48.41 -12.46
N VAL A 806 16.72 -49.43 -11.90
CA VAL A 806 17.00 -49.54 -10.47
C VAL A 806 18.47 -49.88 -10.25
N SER A 807 19.11 -49.17 -9.33
CA SER A 807 20.45 -49.49 -8.83
C SER A 807 20.48 -49.53 -7.31
N HIS A 808 21.30 -50.42 -6.76
CA HIS A 808 21.46 -50.60 -5.32
C HIS A 808 22.94 -50.52 -4.94
N ALA A 809 23.25 -49.71 -3.92
CA ALA A 809 24.56 -49.68 -3.29
C ALA A 809 24.37 -49.53 -1.78
N GLU A 810 24.98 -50.43 -0.99
CA GLU A 810 24.80 -50.44 0.47
C GLU A 810 23.32 -50.35 0.90
N ASP A 811 22.97 -49.36 1.72
CA ASP A 811 21.62 -49.06 2.19
C ASP A 811 20.82 -48.12 1.26
N LEU A 812 21.35 -47.77 0.09
CA LEU A 812 20.74 -46.88 -0.90
C LEU A 812 20.06 -47.65 -2.05
N THR A 813 18.99 -47.08 -2.58
CA THR A 813 18.29 -47.55 -3.78
C THR A 813 17.95 -46.37 -4.67
N LEU A 814 18.60 -46.30 -5.84
CA LEU A 814 18.30 -45.32 -6.88
C LEU A 814 17.27 -45.93 -7.82
N VAL A 815 16.13 -45.27 -7.97
CA VAL A 815 15.08 -45.64 -8.92
C VAL A 815 14.85 -44.48 -9.87
N LEU A 816 14.67 -44.81 -11.13
CA LEU A 816 14.53 -43.84 -12.20
C LEU A 816 13.40 -44.28 -13.14
N LYS A 817 12.56 -43.32 -13.54
CA LYS A 817 11.48 -43.48 -14.53
C LYS A 817 11.71 -42.51 -15.70
N GLY A 818 11.56 -43.00 -16.93
CA GLY A 818 11.58 -42.20 -18.16
C GLY A 818 12.94 -42.07 -18.87
N ALA A 819 14.05 -42.38 -18.20
CA ALA A 819 15.36 -42.57 -18.86
C ALA A 819 15.81 -44.03 -18.85
N SER A 820 16.70 -44.35 -19.77
CA SER A 820 16.86 -45.73 -20.20
C SER A 820 17.75 -46.54 -19.23
N GLY A 821 18.61 -45.93 -18.41
CA GLY A 821 19.31 -46.68 -17.35
C GLY A 821 20.00 -45.84 -16.27
N CYS A 822 20.17 -46.40 -15.07
CA CYS A 822 20.89 -45.74 -13.97
C CYS A 822 21.84 -46.69 -13.24
N ASP A 823 22.92 -46.13 -12.70
CA ASP A 823 23.88 -46.83 -11.86
C ASP A 823 24.30 -46.00 -10.65
N LEU A 824 24.63 -46.68 -9.57
CA LEU A 824 25.10 -46.11 -8.31
C LEU A 824 26.14 -47.07 -7.76
N GLU A 825 27.41 -46.66 -7.74
CA GLU A 825 28.54 -47.53 -7.40
C GLU A 825 29.44 -46.86 -6.36
N PRO A 826 29.86 -47.56 -5.29
CA PRO A 826 30.82 -47.03 -4.33
C PRO A 826 32.21 -46.86 -4.97
N ILE A 827 32.89 -45.77 -4.62
CA ILE A 827 34.28 -45.51 -5.03
C ILE A 827 35.18 -46.37 -4.14
N ILE A 828 35.61 -47.51 -4.68
CA ILE A 828 36.49 -48.47 -4.00
C ILE A 828 37.84 -48.48 -4.72
N PRO A 829 38.96 -48.31 -3.99
CA PRO A 829 40.30 -48.50 -4.57
C PRO A 829 40.47 -49.90 -5.13
N ARG A 830 40.84 -50.02 -6.41
CA ARG A 830 41.17 -51.29 -7.07
C ARG A 830 42.55 -51.17 -7.71
N ASP A 831 43.20 -52.30 -7.94
CA ASP A 831 44.48 -52.30 -8.65
C ASP A 831 44.30 -51.92 -10.14
N VAL A 832 45.37 -51.41 -10.74
CA VAL A 832 45.34 -50.88 -12.12
C VAL A 832 44.99 -51.97 -13.14
N GLN A 833 45.44 -53.21 -12.93
CA GLN A 833 45.17 -54.30 -13.87
C GLN A 833 43.70 -54.71 -13.81
N MET A 834 43.12 -54.77 -12.61
CA MET A 834 41.70 -55.01 -12.39
C MET A 834 40.83 -53.94 -13.06
N TRP A 835 41.24 -52.67 -13.01
CA TRP A 835 40.55 -51.61 -13.75
C TRP A 835 40.65 -51.76 -15.27
N ARG A 836 41.82 -52.15 -15.81
CA ARG A 836 41.97 -52.45 -17.25
C ARG A 836 41.06 -53.59 -17.69
N ASP A 837 41.00 -54.66 -16.89
CA ASP A 837 40.19 -55.83 -17.19
C ASP A 837 38.67 -55.51 -17.16
N LEU A 838 38.23 -54.66 -16.22
CA LEU A 838 36.82 -54.24 -16.10
C LEU A 838 36.39 -53.23 -17.17
N LEU A 839 37.24 -52.26 -17.50
CA LEU A 839 36.89 -51.18 -18.42
C LEU A 839 37.18 -51.53 -19.89
N GLY A 840 38.24 -52.28 -20.16
CA GLY A 840 38.86 -52.41 -21.48
C GLY A 840 39.74 -51.20 -21.82
N GLU A 841 40.69 -51.37 -22.74
CA GLU A 841 41.76 -50.39 -23.03
C GLU A 841 41.24 -48.98 -23.38
N ASN A 842 40.26 -48.85 -24.28
CA ASN A 842 39.75 -47.53 -24.70
C ASN A 842 39.08 -46.76 -23.55
N SER A 843 38.30 -47.45 -22.72
CA SER A 843 37.62 -46.86 -21.57
C SER A 843 38.56 -46.60 -20.40
N PHE A 844 39.62 -47.40 -20.26
CA PHE A 844 40.70 -47.17 -19.31
C PHE A 844 41.47 -45.89 -19.65
N ASN A 845 41.86 -45.71 -20.92
CA ASN A 845 42.53 -44.49 -21.38
C ASN A 845 41.65 -43.24 -21.17
N LEU A 846 40.34 -43.35 -21.41
CA LEU A 846 39.41 -42.25 -21.11
C LEU A 846 39.38 -41.90 -19.62
N ALA A 847 39.44 -42.89 -18.72
CA ALA A 847 39.52 -42.65 -17.28
C ALA A 847 40.84 -41.96 -16.88
N GLU A 848 41.96 -42.29 -17.52
CA GLU A 848 43.24 -41.58 -17.32
C GLU A 848 43.14 -40.12 -17.74
N VAL A 849 42.54 -39.84 -18.90
CA VAL A 849 42.31 -38.48 -19.39
C VAL A 849 41.45 -37.69 -18.39
N ILE A 850 40.31 -38.24 -17.96
CA ILE A 850 39.43 -37.59 -16.98
C ILE A 850 40.17 -37.31 -15.67
N SER A 851 40.90 -38.28 -15.14
CA SER A 851 41.68 -38.10 -13.90
C SER A 851 42.69 -36.96 -14.01
N GLN A 852 43.38 -36.84 -15.17
CA GLN A 852 44.35 -35.78 -15.42
C GLN A 852 43.71 -34.41 -15.64
N GLU A 853 42.68 -34.33 -16.50
CA GLU A 853 42.03 -33.06 -16.87
C GLU A 853 41.18 -32.47 -15.74
N ASN A 854 40.51 -33.31 -14.95
CA ASN A 854 39.64 -32.87 -13.84
C ASN A 854 40.35 -32.88 -12.48
N HIS A 855 41.64 -33.26 -12.44
CA HIS A 855 42.42 -33.39 -11.21
C HIS A 855 41.72 -34.26 -10.14
N GLU A 856 41.06 -35.34 -10.56
CA GLU A 856 40.36 -36.28 -9.68
C GLU A 856 41.12 -37.60 -9.52
N ASP A 857 40.91 -38.30 -8.38
CA ASP A 857 41.52 -39.61 -8.11
C ASP A 857 41.18 -40.61 -9.23
N PHE A 858 42.18 -41.41 -9.64
CA PHE A 858 41.99 -42.36 -10.74
C PHE A 858 40.87 -43.38 -10.47
N ASN A 859 40.69 -43.84 -9.23
CA ASN A 859 39.58 -44.75 -8.93
C ASN A 859 38.23 -44.05 -9.06
N MET A 860 38.15 -42.74 -8.80
CA MET A 860 36.94 -41.96 -9.04
C MET A 860 36.63 -41.92 -10.54
N ALA A 861 37.61 -41.53 -11.37
CA ALA A 861 37.46 -41.47 -12.82
C ALA A 861 37.11 -42.84 -13.43
N ALA A 862 37.79 -43.90 -12.99
CA ALA A 862 37.51 -45.27 -13.41
C ALA A 862 36.11 -45.73 -13.00
N THR A 863 35.68 -45.41 -11.78
CA THR A 863 34.31 -45.69 -11.31
C THR A 863 33.26 -44.94 -12.14
N ARG A 864 33.54 -43.70 -12.59
CA ARG A 864 32.63 -42.98 -13.50
C ARG A 864 32.40 -43.72 -14.81
N ILE A 865 33.47 -44.18 -15.44
CA ILE A 865 33.37 -44.90 -16.71
C ILE A 865 32.68 -46.26 -16.51
N TRP A 866 32.96 -46.95 -15.41
CA TRP A 866 32.27 -48.17 -15.03
C TRP A 866 30.76 -47.96 -14.88
N SER A 867 30.35 -47.00 -14.05
CA SER A 867 28.93 -46.70 -13.82
C SER A 867 28.23 -46.21 -15.09
N ALA A 868 28.92 -45.47 -15.95
CA ALA A 868 28.42 -45.11 -17.27
C ALA A 868 28.10 -46.35 -18.12
N LYS A 869 29.03 -47.31 -18.22
CA LYS A 869 28.81 -48.58 -18.94
C LYS A 869 27.65 -49.40 -18.34
N GLU A 870 27.59 -49.52 -17.02
CA GLU A 870 26.51 -50.27 -16.37
C GLU A 870 25.14 -49.60 -16.55
N SER A 871 25.06 -48.26 -16.58
CA SER A 871 23.81 -47.56 -16.91
C SER A 871 23.33 -47.85 -18.35
N ILE A 872 24.23 -47.89 -19.34
CA ILE A 872 23.91 -48.26 -20.75
C ILE A 872 23.42 -49.71 -20.83
N LYS A 873 24.09 -50.62 -20.12
CA LYS A 873 23.73 -52.04 -20.09
C LYS A 873 22.35 -52.25 -19.46
N LYS A 874 22.03 -51.54 -18.36
CA LYS A 874 20.70 -51.55 -17.73
C LYS A 874 19.62 -50.98 -18.65
N ALA A 875 19.99 -50.13 -19.60
CA ALA A 875 19.14 -49.68 -20.69
C ALA A 875 18.90 -50.70 -21.80
N GLY A 876 19.58 -51.86 -21.76
CA GLY A 876 19.45 -52.90 -22.77
C GLY A 876 20.14 -52.57 -24.09
N LEU A 877 21.09 -51.62 -24.09
CA LEU A 877 21.89 -51.26 -25.26
C LEU A 877 23.24 -51.97 -25.27
N SER A 878 23.84 -52.11 -26.47
CA SER A 878 25.20 -52.65 -26.61
C SER A 878 26.27 -51.65 -26.16
N LEU A 879 27.37 -52.18 -25.64
CA LEU A 879 28.56 -51.42 -25.22
C LEU A 879 29.58 -51.21 -26.36
N ASP A 880 29.21 -51.53 -27.61
CA ASP A 880 30.10 -51.43 -28.77
C ASP A 880 30.36 -49.98 -29.21
N ILE A 881 29.55 -49.03 -28.74
CA ILE A 881 29.72 -47.59 -29.02
C ILE A 881 30.70 -47.02 -27.98
N PRO A 882 31.81 -46.39 -28.41
CA PRO A 882 32.80 -45.84 -27.48
C PRO A 882 32.23 -44.66 -26.70
N LEU A 883 32.60 -44.58 -25.42
CA LEU A 883 32.34 -43.42 -24.58
C LEU A 883 33.33 -42.30 -24.92
N THR A 884 32.84 -41.06 -25.00
CA THR A 884 33.66 -39.86 -25.15
C THR A 884 33.23 -38.77 -24.18
N LEU A 885 34.13 -37.85 -23.82
CA LEU A 885 33.77 -36.68 -23.02
C LEU A 885 32.97 -35.69 -23.88
N SER A 886 31.81 -35.24 -23.40
CA SER A 886 30.94 -34.31 -24.14
C SER A 886 31.42 -32.86 -24.00
N SER A 887 31.17 -32.04 -25.02
CA SER A 887 31.46 -30.58 -25.00
C SER A 887 30.71 -29.84 -23.88
N PHE A 888 29.57 -30.37 -23.40
CA PHE A 888 28.84 -29.79 -22.27
C PHE A 888 29.67 -29.80 -20.97
N SER A 889 30.58 -30.76 -20.82
CA SER A 889 31.51 -30.81 -19.68
C SER A 889 32.51 -29.66 -19.68
N GLN A 890 32.73 -29.00 -20.83
CA GLN A 890 33.66 -27.86 -20.97
C GLN A 890 32.96 -26.49 -20.88
N GLN A 891 31.64 -26.43 -21.09
CA GLN A 891 30.86 -25.19 -21.05
C GLN A 891 30.27 -24.89 -19.66
N LEU A 892 30.14 -25.89 -18.80
CA LEU A 892 29.69 -25.74 -17.42
C LEU A 892 30.82 -25.15 -16.56
N THR A 893 30.45 -24.41 -15.51
CA THR A 893 31.39 -23.70 -14.62
C THR A 893 32.59 -24.58 -14.22
N PRO A 894 33.83 -24.04 -14.21
CA PRO A 894 35.08 -24.81 -13.99
C PRO A 894 35.21 -25.49 -12.61
N LEU A 895 34.15 -25.51 -11.81
CA LEU A 895 34.06 -26.10 -10.47
C LEU A 895 32.89 -27.11 -10.34
N SER A 896 32.18 -27.45 -11.41
CA SER A 896 31.09 -28.44 -11.36
C SER A 896 31.65 -29.87 -11.28
N PRO A 897 31.26 -30.69 -10.29
CA PRO A 897 31.67 -32.10 -10.22
C PRO A 897 30.93 -33.02 -11.22
N ILE A 898 29.94 -32.48 -11.93
CA ILE A 898 29.17 -33.20 -12.95
C ILE A 898 29.98 -33.33 -14.23
N LEU A 899 30.09 -34.54 -14.76
CA LEU A 899 30.65 -34.82 -16.07
C LEU A 899 29.61 -35.43 -16.99
N TRP A 900 29.55 -34.90 -18.20
CA TRP A 900 28.73 -35.41 -19.29
C TRP A 900 29.59 -36.25 -20.24
N LEU A 901 29.24 -37.52 -20.38
CA LEU A 901 29.79 -38.44 -21.38
C LEU A 901 28.78 -38.61 -22.50
N SER A 902 29.25 -38.91 -23.71
CA SER A 902 28.42 -39.26 -24.85
C SER A 902 28.69 -40.69 -25.31
N SER A 903 27.63 -41.37 -25.72
CA SER A 903 27.67 -42.65 -26.43
C SER A 903 26.87 -42.48 -27.72
N GLY A 904 27.56 -42.10 -28.80
CA GLY A 904 26.90 -41.68 -30.04
C GLY A 904 26.12 -40.37 -29.83
N LYS A 905 24.80 -40.41 -30.03
CA LYS A 905 23.89 -39.25 -29.83
C LYS A 905 23.33 -39.14 -28.41
N ASP A 906 23.49 -40.17 -27.59
CA ASP A 906 22.93 -40.23 -26.24
C ASP A 906 23.94 -39.70 -25.21
N LEU A 907 23.43 -39.16 -24.11
CA LEU A 907 24.26 -38.57 -23.06
C LEU A 907 24.14 -39.33 -21.74
N ILE A 908 25.22 -39.31 -20.99
CA ILE A 908 25.33 -39.90 -19.66
C ILE A 908 25.83 -38.81 -18.73
N ILE A 909 25.06 -38.53 -17.69
CA ILE A 909 25.49 -37.67 -16.60
C ILE A 909 26.15 -38.53 -15.53
N THR A 910 27.36 -38.17 -15.11
CA THR A 910 28.06 -38.79 -13.98
C THR A 910 28.36 -37.75 -12.91
N LEU A 911 28.12 -38.10 -11.65
CA LEU A 911 28.33 -37.22 -10.52
C LEU A 911 28.95 -38.00 -9.34
N PRO A 912 30.08 -37.55 -8.79
CA PRO A 912 30.59 -38.05 -7.53
C PRO A 912 29.77 -37.44 -6.40
N VAL A 913 29.25 -38.29 -5.54
CA VAL A 913 28.36 -37.90 -4.45
C VAL A 913 28.81 -38.53 -3.14
N SER A 914 28.79 -37.72 -2.09
CA SER A 914 28.86 -38.17 -0.71
C SER A 914 27.50 -37.97 -0.07
N PHE A 915 27.12 -38.82 0.87
CA PHE A 915 25.86 -38.69 1.61
C PHE A 915 26.11 -38.46 3.08
N ARG A 916 25.22 -37.72 3.75
CA ARG A 916 25.31 -37.54 5.20
C ARG A 916 25.20 -38.89 5.89
N GLU A 917 26.03 -39.08 6.92
CA GLU A 917 26.09 -40.31 7.73
C GLU A 917 26.54 -41.57 6.98
N ILE A 918 27.00 -41.45 5.73
CA ILE A 918 27.65 -42.53 4.98
C ILE A 918 29.09 -42.13 4.72
N LYS A 919 30.05 -42.99 5.09
CA LYS A 919 31.48 -42.70 4.93
C LYS A 919 31.98 -42.93 3.51
N THR A 920 31.35 -43.86 2.80
CA THR A 920 31.69 -44.20 1.41
C THR A 920 31.19 -43.11 0.47
N ALA A 921 32.03 -42.69 -0.48
CA ALA A 921 31.61 -41.85 -1.60
C ALA A 921 31.18 -42.73 -2.78
N PHE A 922 30.27 -42.24 -3.61
CA PHE A 922 29.68 -42.98 -4.72
C PHE A 922 29.84 -42.21 -6.02
N ILE A 923 29.81 -42.93 -7.15
CA ILE A 923 29.47 -42.34 -8.43
C ILE A 923 28.02 -42.70 -8.75
N LEU A 924 27.26 -41.68 -9.13
CA LEU A 924 25.95 -41.83 -9.75
C LEU A 924 26.08 -41.61 -11.25
N ALA A 925 25.51 -42.52 -12.05
CA ALA A 925 25.42 -42.39 -13.51
C ALA A 925 23.98 -42.53 -13.98
N ILE A 926 23.53 -41.62 -14.85
CA ILE A 926 22.22 -41.69 -15.50
C ILE A 926 22.41 -41.61 -17.00
N PHE A 927 21.96 -42.63 -17.70
CA PHE A 927 21.94 -42.69 -19.16
C PHE A 927 20.60 -42.18 -19.67
N VAL A 928 20.65 -41.14 -20.51
CA VAL A 928 19.47 -40.48 -21.08
C VAL A 928 19.50 -40.64 -22.60
N GLN A 929 18.51 -41.36 -23.14
CA GLN A 929 18.34 -41.49 -24.59
C GLN A 929 17.77 -40.21 -25.18
N THR A 930 18.37 -39.76 -26.28
CA THR A 930 17.85 -38.64 -27.05
C THR A 930 16.66 -39.11 -27.90
N VAL A 931 15.46 -38.64 -27.55
CA VAL A 931 14.25 -38.87 -28.35
C VAL A 931 14.40 -38.09 -29.67
N PRO A 932 14.32 -38.75 -30.84
CA PRO A 932 14.45 -38.05 -32.10
C PRO A 932 13.12 -37.38 -32.46
N GLU A 933 13.01 -36.05 -32.38
CA GLU A 933 12.11 -35.31 -33.30
C GLU A 933 12.45 -33.83 -33.52
N LYS A 934 12.54 -33.49 -34.82
CA LYS A 934 12.46 -32.17 -35.50
C LYS A 934 12.88 -30.90 -34.73
N SER A 935 14.18 -30.62 -34.69
CA SER A 935 14.69 -29.28 -35.09
C SER A 935 16.18 -29.37 -35.39
N ASP A 936 16.57 -28.98 -36.60
CA ASP A 936 17.93 -28.60 -36.94
C ASP A 936 18.40 -27.55 -35.92
N LEU A 937 19.29 -27.91 -34.99
CA LEU A 937 20.21 -27.03 -34.25
C LEU A 937 21.06 -27.80 -33.23
N LEU A 938 21.63 -28.95 -33.61
CA LEU A 938 22.74 -29.58 -32.87
C LEU A 938 23.64 -30.31 -33.88
N GLN A 939 24.29 -29.55 -34.77
CA GLN A 939 25.51 -30.04 -35.42
C GLN A 939 26.67 -29.81 -34.47
N THR A 940 26.97 -30.79 -33.63
CA THR A 940 28.27 -30.90 -32.97
C THR A 940 29.22 -31.60 -33.94
N GLU A 941 30.23 -30.89 -34.44
CA GLU A 941 31.34 -31.55 -35.13
C GLU A 941 32.09 -32.46 -34.14
N PRO A 942 32.42 -33.71 -34.51
CA PRO A 942 33.28 -34.55 -33.70
C PRO A 942 34.71 -33.98 -33.74
N LEU A 943 35.16 -33.42 -32.61
CA LEU A 943 36.57 -33.06 -32.42
C LEU A 943 37.39 -34.35 -32.16
N LYS A 944 38.35 -34.57 -33.07
CA LYS A 944 39.52 -35.47 -33.01
C LYS A 944 39.38 -36.73 -32.14
N VAL A 945 39.19 -37.85 -32.84
CA VAL A 945 39.67 -39.16 -32.40
C VAL A 945 41.17 -39.02 -32.10
N PHE A 946 41.58 -39.26 -30.84
CA PHE A 946 42.97 -39.51 -30.49
C PHE A 946 43.30 -40.98 -30.67
#